data_AF-A0A7C5JHM1-F1
#
_entry.id   AF-A0A7C5JHM1-F1
#
_cell.length_a   1.000
_cell.length_b   1.000
_cell.length_c   1.000
_cell.angle_alpha   90.00
_cell.angle_beta   90.00
_cell.angle_gamma   90.00
#
_symmetry.space_group_name_H-M   'P 1'
#
loop_
_entity.id
_entity.type
_entity.pdbx_description
1 polymer ?
#
loop_
_entity_poly.entity_id
_entity_poly.type
_entity_poly.pdbx_seq_one_letter_code
_entity_poly.pdbx_strand_id
1 'polypeptide(L)'
;SIIGLAIFWGISQLVVAIFGEYLKENMGVTNTVIAQGLLSISGLGIVAGSLFVGRVSRKYIEIGIIPIGALGIALSLFLISHLDSLLTLGIIFFFYGFFSGLFIVPLNTLIQFATPTRMLGKVLSGSNFMQNVSMFIFLILSALFAYLGFSSKGLFTLAMIIAFVGFIYTLIKLPQSMVRFVVRFFFGLRYKISVEGLDNIKSSRGVLLLGNHISFLDWAFLQIAYPKQIRFVIDRTYYSIWYLKPIFKFFKTIPISPRGGTKALSLVSKALNSGDTVAIFPEGHLSRNGHLGQFQKGFELATADVTRASVIVPFYIRGLWEGRFSHASNKMKNKRTKDIGVSFGKAMPINSTAVEVKDAVFKLSIHSWENYTKRLPTLPKAWIKEAKQVKRGLVIADSTGVELNGYRFITAVLLMRNAFKKLLGNEQNIGLIVPTSAGGAISNMAVLTLGKTIVNLNYSSGTQSLKHAIEIANINHIITSKQFITKLKAKGFDLDEALEGVNIIILEELKAKMSKLSQLGTLLIAKILPTSILSILFIKKVKSTDTASILFSSGSEGNPKGIELSHVNIMGNIKQIATVLNPTEQDVMLGTLPIFHSFGLTVSTLFPLIESVPVVCHPDPTDGYGIAKLSLKYNATLLFATATFYRLYARNKKINPLMFEKLRMVIAGAEKLPKEIAELFKYRFGKTILEGYGTTETTPVASCNIYDAID
;
A
#
# COMPACT_ATOMS: atom_id res chain seq x y z
N SER A 1 9.63 -35.22 4.14
CA SER A 1 9.38 -35.02 2.70
C SER A 1 9.43 -36.31 1.90
N ILE A 2 10.52 -37.10 1.99
CA ILE A 2 10.67 -38.37 1.25
C ILE A 2 9.50 -39.33 1.50
N ILE A 3 9.17 -39.63 2.76
CA ILE A 3 8.04 -40.50 3.13
C ILE A 3 6.71 -39.96 2.57
N GLY A 4 6.50 -38.64 2.62
CA GLY A 4 5.28 -38.03 2.10
C GLY A 4 5.11 -38.24 0.60
N LEU A 5 6.18 -38.05 -0.18
CA LEU A 5 6.19 -38.34 -1.62
C LEU A 5 5.99 -39.83 -1.90
N ALA A 6 6.62 -40.71 -1.13
CA ALA A 6 6.47 -42.15 -1.29
C ALA A 6 5.01 -42.59 -1.08
N ILE A 7 4.36 -42.15 -0.01
CA ILE A 7 2.95 -42.43 0.26
C ILE A 7 2.05 -41.86 -0.84
N PHE A 8 2.31 -40.63 -1.30
CA PHE A 8 1.53 -40.01 -2.39
C PHE A 8 1.59 -40.83 -3.68
N TRP A 9 2.78 -41.25 -4.09
CA TRP A 9 2.94 -42.07 -5.29
C TRP A 9 2.35 -43.47 -5.11
N GLY A 10 2.44 -44.05 -3.91
CA GLY A 10 1.72 -45.28 -3.55
C GLY A 10 0.21 -45.15 -3.74
N ILE A 11 -0.40 -44.09 -3.19
CA ILE A 11 -1.83 -43.78 -3.37
C ILE A 11 -2.16 -43.58 -4.84
N SER A 12 -1.35 -42.83 -5.59
CA SER A 12 -1.59 -42.59 -7.01
C SER A 12 -1.51 -43.86 -7.84
N GLN A 13 -0.57 -44.76 -7.53
CA GLN A 13 -0.47 -46.08 -8.15
C GLN A 13 -1.72 -46.92 -7.87
N LEU A 14 -2.22 -46.91 -6.64
CA LEU A 14 -3.47 -47.57 -6.26
C LEU A 14 -4.65 -47.02 -7.07
N VAL A 15 -4.79 -45.70 -7.19
CA VAL A 15 -5.85 -45.06 -8.00
C VAL A 15 -5.80 -45.51 -9.45
N VAL A 16 -4.61 -45.51 -10.08
CA VAL A 16 -4.43 -45.95 -11.48
C VAL A 16 -4.81 -47.43 -11.64
N ALA A 17 -4.46 -48.28 -10.68
CA ALA A 17 -4.73 -49.72 -10.72
C ALA A 17 -6.24 -50.04 -10.58
N ILE A 18 -6.97 -49.32 -9.72
CA ILE A 18 -8.38 -49.65 -9.40
C ILE A 18 -9.41 -48.87 -10.21
N PHE A 19 -9.05 -47.73 -10.81
CA PHE A 19 -10.04 -46.82 -11.42
C PHE A 19 -10.74 -47.42 -12.64
N GLY A 20 -10.04 -48.23 -13.44
CA GLY A 20 -10.64 -48.93 -14.57
C GLY A 20 -11.75 -49.89 -14.13
N GLU A 21 -11.49 -50.67 -13.07
CA GLU A 21 -12.49 -51.59 -12.51
C GLU A 21 -13.63 -50.82 -11.83
N TYR A 22 -13.34 -49.71 -11.14
CA TYR A 22 -14.37 -48.84 -10.56
C TYR A 22 -15.37 -48.32 -11.60
N LEU A 23 -14.89 -47.86 -12.77
CA LEU A 23 -15.74 -47.38 -13.86
C LEU A 23 -16.60 -48.51 -14.46
N LYS A 24 -16.03 -49.71 -14.55
CA LYS A 24 -16.73 -50.90 -15.05
C LYS A 24 -17.81 -51.36 -14.08
N GLU A 25 -17.49 -51.49 -12.79
CA GLU A 25 -18.40 -51.97 -11.74
C GLU A 25 -19.55 -50.98 -11.46
N ASN A 26 -19.27 -49.67 -11.41
CA ASN A 26 -20.25 -48.68 -10.95
C ASN A 26 -20.95 -47.92 -12.09
N MET A 27 -20.33 -47.80 -13.25
CA MET A 27 -20.86 -47.00 -14.37
C MET A 27 -21.07 -47.78 -15.66
N GLY A 28 -20.71 -49.07 -15.69
CA GLY A 28 -20.80 -49.91 -16.88
C GLY A 28 -19.87 -49.47 -18.03
N VAL A 29 -18.90 -48.60 -17.76
CA VAL A 29 -17.99 -48.06 -18.78
C VAL A 29 -16.78 -48.99 -18.93
N THR A 30 -16.73 -49.72 -20.04
CA THR A 30 -15.63 -50.65 -20.37
C THR A 30 -14.58 -50.02 -21.30
N ASN A 31 -14.83 -48.82 -21.82
CA ASN A 31 -13.94 -48.15 -22.74
C ASN A 31 -12.69 -47.62 -22.01
N THR A 32 -11.55 -48.25 -22.28
CA THR A 32 -10.24 -47.90 -21.70
C THR A 32 -9.78 -46.48 -22.06
N VAL A 33 -10.18 -45.95 -23.22
CA VAL A 33 -9.87 -44.57 -23.64
C VAL A 33 -10.56 -43.56 -22.73
N ILE A 34 -11.80 -43.83 -22.29
CA ILE A 34 -12.52 -42.95 -21.36
C ILE A 34 -11.86 -42.97 -19.98
N ALA A 35 -11.48 -44.16 -19.50
CA ALA A 35 -10.77 -44.30 -18.22
C ALA A 35 -9.41 -43.59 -18.22
N GLN A 36 -8.60 -43.79 -19.27
CA GLN A 36 -7.31 -43.12 -19.44
C GLN A 36 -7.48 -41.61 -19.66
N GLY A 37 -8.51 -41.19 -20.38
CA GLY A 37 -8.86 -39.79 -20.59
C GLY A 37 -9.17 -39.08 -19.27
N LEU A 38 -9.99 -39.67 -18.41
CA LEU A 38 -10.30 -39.14 -17.08
C LEU A 38 -9.06 -39.08 -16.17
N LEU A 39 -8.21 -40.11 -16.19
CA LEU A 39 -6.94 -40.09 -15.46
C LEU A 39 -6.00 -39.00 -15.99
N SER A 40 -5.95 -38.76 -17.31
CA SER A 40 -5.10 -37.74 -17.93
C SER A 40 -5.46 -36.31 -17.49
N ILE A 41 -6.74 -36.05 -17.18
CA ILE A 41 -7.21 -34.76 -16.65
C ILE A 41 -6.53 -34.45 -15.30
N SER A 42 -6.20 -35.46 -14.49
CA SER A 42 -5.42 -35.24 -13.28
C SER A 42 -4.01 -34.71 -13.57
N GLY A 43 -3.41 -35.10 -14.70
CA GLY A 43 -2.14 -34.52 -15.19
C GLY A 43 -2.25 -33.02 -15.45
N LEU A 44 -3.32 -32.57 -16.11
CA LEU A 44 -3.61 -31.13 -16.29
C LEU A 44 -3.80 -30.42 -14.95
N GLY A 45 -4.48 -31.07 -14.00
CA GLY A 45 -4.60 -30.62 -12.63
C GLY A 45 -3.23 -30.40 -11.97
N ILE A 46 -2.32 -31.39 -12.06
CA ILE A 46 -0.95 -31.30 -11.49
C ILE A 46 -0.20 -30.10 -12.07
N VAL A 47 -0.30 -29.86 -13.39
CA VAL A 47 0.31 -28.69 -14.03
C VAL A 47 -0.27 -27.39 -13.45
N ALA A 48 -1.59 -27.27 -13.37
CA ALA A 48 -2.25 -26.09 -12.80
C ALA A 48 -1.87 -25.86 -11.33
N GLY A 49 -1.84 -26.91 -10.52
CA GLY A 49 -1.41 -26.88 -9.12
C GLY A 49 0.05 -26.47 -8.98
N SER A 50 0.93 -27.00 -9.82
CA SER A 50 2.36 -26.67 -9.84
C SER A 50 2.60 -25.19 -10.19
N LEU A 51 1.88 -24.66 -11.18
CA LEU A 51 1.91 -23.23 -11.54
C LEU A 51 1.41 -22.35 -10.38
N PHE A 52 0.38 -22.80 -9.65
CA PHE A 52 -0.11 -22.09 -8.47
C PHE A 52 0.95 -22.06 -7.35
N VAL A 53 1.57 -23.19 -7.02
CA VAL A 53 2.66 -23.25 -6.01
C VAL A 53 3.82 -22.34 -6.39
N GLY A 54 4.22 -22.33 -7.67
CA GLY A 54 5.27 -21.43 -8.18
C GLY A 54 4.94 -19.95 -7.99
N ARG A 55 3.66 -19.56 -8.14
CA ARG A 55 3.23 -18.18 -7.88
C ARG A 55 3.23 -17.82 -6.39
N VAL A 56 2.82 -18.75 -5.52
CA VAL A 56 2.74 -18.49 -4.06
C VAL A 56 4.13 -18.49 -3.40
N SER A 57 5.03 -19.37 -3.87
CA SER A 57 6.38 -19.60 -3.32
C SER A 57 7.48 -18.74 -3.95
N ARG A 58 7.14 -17.59 -4.57
CA ARG A 58 8.10 -16.73 -5.32
C ARG A 58 9.35 -16.28 -4.54
N LYS A 59 9.23 -16.07 -3.22
CA LYS A 59 10.33 -15.56 -2.38
C LYS A 59 10.93 -16.59 -1.44
N TYR A 60 10.16 -17.62 -1.11
CA TYR A 60 10.56 -18.72 -0.24
C TYR A 60 9.60 -19.90 -0.44
N ILE A 61 10.03 -21.10 -0.08
CA ILE A 61 9.24 -22.33 -0.20
C ILE A 61 8.07 -22.26 0.79
N GLU A 62 6.83 -22.16 0.28
CA GLU A 62 5.63 -22.07 1.13
C GLU A 62 5.14 -23.47 1.54
N ILE A 63 5.72 -23.99 2.61
CA ILE A 63 5.43 -25.31 3.18
C ILE A 63 3.97 -25.42 3.68
N GLY A 64 3.32 -24.30 4.00
CA GLY A 64 1.94 -24.28 4.50
C GLY A 64 0.88 -24.79 3.53
N ILE A 65 1.23 -24.95 2.26
CA ILE A 65 0.36 -25.51 1.22
C ILE A 65 0.24 -27.04 1.35
N ILE A 66 1.24 -27.72 1.92
CA ILE A 66 1.30 -29.20 1.96
C ILE A 66 0.07 -29.81 2.66
N PRO A 67 -0.35 -29.38 3.87
CA PRO A 67 -1.54 -29.92 4.51
C PRO A 67 -2.82 -29.71 3.68
N ILE A 68 -2.91 -28.61 2.93
CA ILE A 68 -4.07 -28.33 2.06
C ILE A 68 -4.07 -29.27 0.86
N GLY A 69 -2.90 -29.53 0.27
CA GLY A 69 -2.74 -30.56 -0.75
C GLY A 69 -3.17 -31.93 -0.24
N ALA A 70 -2.70 -32.33 0.96
CA ALA A 70 -3.05 -33.62 1.56
C ALA A 70 -4.56 -33.76 1.84
N LEU A 71 -5.20 -32.72 2.41
CA LEU A 71 -6.64 -32.70 2.64
C LEU A 71 -7.43 -32.76 1.33
N GLY A 72 -7.03 -31.98 0.34
CA GLY A 72 -7.67 -31.96 -0.97
C GLY A 72 -7.56 -33.30 -1.70
N ILE A 73 -6.42 -33.99 -1.60
CA ILE A 73 -6.26 -35.37 -2.10
C ILE A 73 -7.24 -36.31 -1.41
N ALA A 74 -7.32 -36.28 -0.06
CA ALA A 74 -8.23 -37.14 0.70
C ALA A 74 -9.72 -36.89 0.33
N LEU A 75 -10.12 -35.61 0.23
CA LEU A 75 -11.48 -35.24 -0.18
C LEU A 75 -11.78 -35.65 -1.62
N SER A 76 -10.84 -35.49 -2.55
CA SER A 76 -11.01 -35.95 -3.93
C SER A 76 -11.18 -37.47 -4.01
N LEU A 77 -10.40 -38.25 -3.25
CA LEU A 77 -10.54 -39.71 -3.20
C LEU A 77 -11.90 -40.13 -2.64
N PHE A 78 -12.38 -39.45 -1.59
CA PHE A 78 -13.72 -39.66 -1.07
C PHE A 78 -14.78 -39.39 -2.14
N LEU A 79 -14.72 -38.24 -2.83
CA LEU A 79 -15.70 -37.86 -3.84
C LEU A 79 -15.67 -38.78 -5.07
N ILE A 80 -14.50 -39.24 -5.51
CA ILE A 80 -14.39 -40.19 -6.64
C ILE A 80 -15.23 -41.43 -6.37
N SER A 81 -15.23 -41.95 -5.14
CA SER A 81 -15.98 -43.16 -4.76
C SER A 81 -17.50 -42.99 -4.60
N HIS A 82 -18.01 -41.76 -4.69
CA HIS A 82 -19.43 -41.43 -4.47
C HIS A 82 -20.09 -40.71 -5.67
N LEU A 83 -19.37 -40.53 -6.77
CA LEU A 83 -19.87 -39.82 -7.96
C LEU A 83 -20.13 -40.80 -9.10
N ASP A 84 -21.31 -40.67 -9.71
CA ASP A 84 -21.80 -41.57 -10.77
C ASP A 84 -21.92 -40.88 -12.14
N SER A 85 -21.22 -39.74 -12.35
CA SER A 85 -21.24 -38.99 -13.61
C SER A 85 -19.84 -38.71 -14.15
N LEU A 86 -19.60 -39.02 -15.43
CA LEU A 86 -18.30 -38.87 -16.10
C LEU A 86 -17.79 -37.42 -16.06
N LEU A 87 -18.69 -36.44 -16.21
CA LEU A 87 -18.34 -35.03 -16.13
C LEU A 87 -17.85 -34.66 -14.73
N THR A 88 -18.58 -35.10 -13.70
CA THR A 88 -18.22 -34.83 -12.30
C THR A 88 -16.93 -35.53 -11.89
N LEU A 89 -16.70 -36.77 -12.37
CA LEU A 89 -15.44 -37.47 -12.18
C LEU A 89 -14.29 -36.72 -12.85
N GLY A 90 -14.45 -36.24 -14.09
CA GLY A 90 -13.43 -35.44 -14.75
C GLY A 90 -13.06 -34.17 -13.97
N ILE A 91 -14.05 -33.47 -13.43
CA ILE A 91 -13.82 -32.29 -12.56
C ILE A 91 -13.06 -32.69 -11.28
N ILE A 92 -13.45 -33.79 -10.63
CA ILE A 92 -12.77 -34.23 -9.41
C ILE A 92 -11.36 -34.76 -9.68
N PHE A 93 -11.10 -35.43 -10.81
CA PHE A 93 -9.74 -35.82 -11.20
C PHE A 93 -8.87 -34.59 -11.48
N PHE A 94 -9.42 -33.53 -12.07
CA PHE A 94 -8.71 -32.26 -12.19
C PHE A 94 -8.32 -31.71 -10.80
N PHE A 95 -9.26 -31.70 -9.84
CA PHE A 95 -8.96 -31.24 -8.47
C PHE A 95 -8.00 -32.17 -7.72
N TYR A 96 -8.13 -33.49 -7.86
CA TYR A 96 -7.17 -34.48 -7.34
C TYR A 96 -5.77 -34.15 -7.84
N GLY A 97 -5.63 -33.90 -9.15
CA GLY A 97 -4.38 -33.46 -9.76
C GLY A 97 -3.89 -32.11 -9.23
N PHE A 98 -4.78 -31.12 -9.13
CA PHE A 98 -4.45 -29.80 -8.61
C PHE A 98 -3.88 -29.87 -7.18
N PHE A 99 -4.55 -30.58 -6.28
CA PHE A 99 -4.11 -30.79 -4.90
C PHE A 99 -2.86 -31.68 -4.81
N SER A 100 -2.69 -32.62 -5.73
CA SER A 100 -1.43 -33.36 -5.92
C SER A 100 -0.26 -32.43 -6.24
N GLY A 101 -0.45 -31.48 -7.17
CA GLY A 101 0.54 -30.43 -7.47
C GLY A 101 0.88 -29.56 -6.25
N LEU A 102 -0.12 -29.20 -5.44
CA LEU A 102 0.05 -28.48 -4.18
C LEU A 102 0.90 -29.25 -3.15
N PHE A 103 0.83 -30.59 -3.17
CA PHE A 103 1.53 -31.45 -2.25
C PHE A 103 2.96 -31.79 -2.72
N ILE A 104 3.13 -32.25 -3.96
CA ILE A 104 4.40 -32.80 -4.45
C ILE A 104 5.47 -31.72 -4.67
N VAL A 105 5.08 -30.54 -5.19
CA VAL A 105 6.05 -29.51 -5.57
C VAL A 105 6.82 -29.01 -4.35
N PRO A 106 6.16 -28.55 -3.25
CA PRO A 106 6.88 -28.10 -2.07
C PRO A 106 7.73 -29.19 -1.42
N LEU A 107 7.28 -30.45 -1.42
CA LEU A 107 8.05 -31.55 -0.83
C LEU A 107 9.33 -31.86 -1.62
N ASN A 108 9.26 -31.85 -2.95
CA ASN A 108 10.42 -32.00 -3.82
C ASN A 108 11.38 -30.83 -3.65
N THR A 109 10.88 -29.60 -3.65
CA THR A 109 11.72 -28.41 -3.43
C THR A 109 12.37 -28.43 -2.05
N LEU A 110 11.69 -28.92 -1.02
CA LEU A 110 12.26 -29.06 0.32
C LEU A 110 13.41 -30.07 0.38
N ILE A 111 13.30 -31.20 -0.31
CA ILE A 111 14.40 -32.18 -0.37
C ILE A 111 15.60 -31.53 -1.03
N GLN A 112 15.40 -30.82 -2.15
CA GLN A 112 16.48 -30.15 -2.85
C GLN A 112 17.11 -29.04 -2.02
N PHE A 113 16.29 -28.22 -1.34
CA PHE A 113 16.76 -27.09 -0.54
C PHE A 113 17.47 -27.52 0.75
N ALA A 114 17.00 -28.59 1.40
CA ALA A 114 17.59 -29.07 2.65
C ALA A 114 18.87 -29.90 2.42
N THR A 115 19.14 -30.33 1.19
CA THR A 115 20.27 -31.20 0.89
C THR A 115 21.48 -30.40 0.42
N PRO A 116 22.67 -30.58 1.03
CA PRO A 116 23.90 -29.97 0.53
C PRO A 116 24.20 -30.39 -0.91
N THR A 117 24.68 -29.46 -1.74
CA THR A 117 24.92 -29.67 -3.19
C THR A 117 25.74 -30.93 -3.49
N ARG A 118 26.73 -31.25 -2.64
CA ARG A 118 27.62 -32.43 -2.78
C ARG A 118 26.90 -33.78 -2.73
N MET A 119 25.76 -33.87 -2.03
CA MET A 119 25.01 -35.13 -1.86
C MET A 119 23.62 -35.11 -2.52
N LEU A 120 23.29 -34.03 -3.23
CA LEU A 120 21.97 -33.82 -3.80
C LEU A 120 21.53 -35.00 -4.69
N GLY A 121 22.41 -35.45 -5.60
CA GLY A 121 22.11 -36.59 -6.48
C GLY A 121 21.84 -37.89 -5.71
N LYS A 122 22.59 -38.16 -4.64
CA LYS A 122 22.41 -39.37 -3.80
C LYS A 122 21.08 -39.33 -3.05
N VAL A 123 20.72 -38.19 -2.48
CA VAL A 123 19.45 -38.03 -1.73
C VAL A 123 18.25 -38.07 -2.67
N LEU A 124 18.33 -37.45 -3.86
CA LEU A 124 17.26 -37.53 -4.86
C LEU A 124 17.08 -38.96 -5.37
N SER A 125 18.17 -39.68 -5.66
CA SER A 125 18.10 -41.09 -6.05
C SER A 125 17.48 -41.96 -4.95
N GLY A 126 17.91 -41.79 -3.68
CA GLY A 126 17.31 -42.49 -2.55
C GLY A 126 15.83 -42.16 -2.34
N SER A 127 15.44 -40.90 -2.58
CA SER A 127 14.03 -40.48 -2.54
C SER A 127 13.20 -41.17 -3.63
N ASN A 128 13.70 -41.22 -4.86
CA ASN A 128 13.03 -41.89 -5.98
C ASN A 128 12.93 -43.41 -5.75
N PHE A 129 13.98 -44.02 -5.21
CA PHE A 129 13.96 -45.44 -4.81
C PHE A 129 12.85 -45.72 -3.81
N MET A 130 12.73 -44.90 -2.74
CA MET A 130 11.64 -45.05 -1.77
C MET A 130 10.25 -44.88 -2.38
N GLN A 131 10.09 -43.98 -3.36
CA GLN A 131 8.83 -43.81 -4.09
C GLN A 131 8.48 -45.06 -4.90
N ASN A 132 9.45 -45.62 -5.63
CA ASN A 132 9.25 -46.84 -6.42
C ASN A 132 8.90 -48.05 -5.53
N VAL A 133 9.59 -48.21 -4.40
CA VAL A 133 9.27 -49.26 -3.42
C VAL A 133 7.83 -49.09 -2.91
N SER A 134 7.42 -47.87 -2.57
CA SER A 134 6.05 -47.61 -2.12
C SER A 134 5.01 -47.88 -3.20
N MET A 135 5.25 -47.48 -4.45
CA MET A 135 4.36 -47.81 -5.58
C MET A 135 4.21 -49.32 -5.75
N PHE A 136 5.32 -50.07 -5.67
CA PHE A 136 5.31 -51.52 -5.80
C PHE A 136 4.53 -52.20 -4.66
N ILE A 137 4.72 -51.75 -3.41
CA ILE A 137 3.96 -52.26 -2.26
C ILE A 137 2.46 -52.00 -2.43
N PHE A 138 2.07 -50.79 -2.83
CA PHE A 138 0.65 -50.45 -3.02
C PHE A 138 0.02 -51.23 -4.19
N LEU A 139 0.79 -51.54 -5.23
CA LEU A 139 0.34 -52.39 -6.33
C LEU A 139 0.14 -53.86 -5.90
N ILE A 140 1.05 -54.40 -5.10
CA ILE A 140 0.88 -55.75 -4.51
C ILE A 140 -0.36 -55.77 -3.60
N LEU A 141 -0.50 -54.76 -2.74
CA LEU A 141 -1.67 -54.66 -1.86
C LEU A 141 -2.96 -54.54 -2.66
N SER A 142 -2.99 -53.76 -3.74
CA SER A 142 -4.18 -53.63 -4.58
C SER A 142 -4.54 -54.96 -5.26
N ALA A 143 -3.54 -55.68 -5.77
CA ALA A 143 -3.74 -57.01 -6.36
C ALA A 143 -4.21 -58.04 -5.32
N LEU A 144 -3.64 -58.03 -4.11
CA LEU A 144 -4.05 -58.91 -3.02
C LEU A 144 -5.49 -58.63 -2.57
N PHE A 145 -5.86 -57.36 -2.39
CA PHE A 145 -7.23 -57.01 -2.01
C PHE A 145 -8.24 -57.34 -3.12
N ALA A 146 -7.86 -57.14 -4.40
CA ALA A 146 -8.69 -57.58 -5.52
C ALA A 146 -8.87 -59.12 -5.52
N TYR A 147 -7.80 -59.88 -5.25
CA TYR A 147 -7.87 -61.35 -5.11
C TYR A 147 -8.76 -61.79 -3.93
N LEU A 148 -8.75 -61.04 -2.83
CA LEU A 148 -9.61 -61.28 -1.66
C LEU A 148 -11.06 -60.79 -1.84
N GLY A 149 -11.44 -60.29 -3.02
CA GLY A 149 -12.80 -59.86 -3.33
C GLY A 149 -13.20 -58.50 -2.72
N PHE A 150 -12.25 -57.64 -2.35
CA PHE A 150 -12.57 -56.29 -1.91
C PHE A 150 -13.10 -55.44 -3.08
N SER A 151 -14.18 -54.70 -2.84
CA SER A 151 -14.74 -53.78 -3.83
C SER A 151 -13.81 -52.61 -4.16
N SER A 152 -13.91 -52.10 -5.39
CA SER A 152 -13.16 -50.90 -5.83
C SER A 152 -13.45 -49.68 -4.94
N LYS A 153 -14.68 -49.53 -4.45
CA LYS A 153 -15.08 -48.48 -3.48
C LYS A 153 -14.36 -48.63 -2.13
N GLY A 154 -14.19 -49.86 -1.65
CA GLY A 154 -13.43 -50.15 -0.43
C GLY A 154 -11.96 -49.74 -0.54
N LEU A 155 -11.34 -49.99 -1.70
CA LEU A 155 -9.95 -49.60 -1.96
C LEU A 155 -9.77 -48.07 -2.06
N PHE A 156 -10.71 -47.34 -2.66
CA PHE A 156 -10.72 -45.88 -2.62
C PHE A 156 -10.88 -45.33 -1.20
N THR A 157 -11.72 -45.96 -0.37
CA THR A 157 -11.90 -45.58 1.03
C THR A 157 -10.61 -45.78 1.83
N LEU A 158 -9.90 -46.90 1.62
CA LEU A 158 -8.60 -47.15 2.22
C LEU A 158 -7.58 -46.08 1.80
N ALA A 159 -7.52 -45.75 0.50
CA ALA A 159 -6.65 -44.69 -0.02
C ALA A 159 -6.95 -43.33 0.64
N MET A 160 -8.23 -42.99 0.80
CA MET A 160 -8.69 -41.78 1.47
C MET A 160 -8.25 -41.74 2.94
N ILE A 161 -8.39 -42.85 3.69
CA ILE A 161 -7.95 -42.92 5.08
C ILE A 161 -6.44 -42.69 5.18
N ILE A 162 -5.64 -43.33 4.33
CA ILE A 162 -4.18 -43.14 4.30
C ILE A 162 -3.84 -41.68 4.00
N ALA A 163 -4.50 -41.07 3.01
CA ALA A 163 -4.33 -39.65 2.69
C ALA A 163 -4.71 -38.73 3.85
N PHE A 164 -5.81 -39.04 4.56
CA PHE A 164 -6.29 -38.27 5.70
C PHE A 164 -5.37 -38.39 6.92
N VAL A 165 -4.83 -39.58 7.20
CA VAL A 165 -3.78 -39.77 8.21
C VAL A 165 -2.53 -38.96 7.84
N GLY A 166 -2.15 -38.97 6.56
CA GLY A 166 -1.10 -38.10 6.03
C GLY A 166 -1.38 -36.61 6.27
N PHE A 167 -2.61 -36.16 6.05
CA PHE A 167 -3.05 -34.81 6.37
C PHE A 167 -2.88 -34.49 7.87
N ILE A 168 -3.42 -35.32 8.78
CA ILE A 168 -3.28 -35.12 10.23
C ILE A 168 -1.81 -35.08 10.65
N TYR A 169 -0.98 -35.97 10.10
CA TYR A 169 0.46 -35.96 10.36
C TYR A 169 1.12 -34.64 9.91
N THR A 170 0.78 -34.16 8.71
CA THR A 170 1.32 -32.89 8.20
C THR A 170 0.83 -31.70 9.04
N LEU A 171 -0.40 -31.74 9.55
CA LEU A 171 -0.96 -30.72 10.43
C LEU A 171 -0.16 -30.61 11.74
N ILE A 172 0.17 -31.76 12.34
CA ILE A 172 0.90 -31.85 13.61
C ILE A 172 2.37 -31.44 13.43
N LYS A 173 3.00 -31.79 12.30
CA LYS A 173 4.41 -31.49 12.04
C LYS A 173 4.65 -30.08 11.51
N LEU A 174 3.69 -29.49 10.79
CA LEU A 174 3.82 -28.19 10.13
C LEU A 174 2.76 -27.16 10.56
N PRO A 175 2.39 -27.07 11.86
CA PRO A 175 1.23 -26.27 12.26
C PRO A 175 1.46 -24.78 12.00
N GLN A 176 2.70 -24.30 12.11
CA GLN A 176 3.05 -22.90 11.95
C GLN A 176 3.01 -22.46 10.48
N SER A 177 3.51 -23.30 9.57
CA SER A 177 3.47 -23.02 8.14
C SER A 177 2.03 -22.95 7.65
N MET A 178 1.16 -23.83 8.16
CA MET A 178 -0.28 -23.77 7.85
C MET A 178 -0.91 -22.49 8.38
N VAL A 179 -0.70 -22.15 9.66
CA VAL A 179 -1.26 -20.90 10.23
C VAL A 179 -0.79 -19.69 9.44
N ARG A 180 0.50 -19.60 9.09
CA ARG A 180 1.02 -18.53 8.24
C ARG A 180 0.33 -18.49 6.88
N PHE A 181 0.16 -19.63 6.21
CA PHE A 181 -0.49 -19.69 4.91
C PHE A 181 -1.95 -19.23 4.98
N VAL A 182 -2.70 -19.72 5.97
CA VAL A 182 -4.11 -19.34 6.19
C VAL A 182 -4.23 -17.84 6.47
N VAL A 183 -3.39 -17.34 7.39
CA VAL A 183 -3.32 -15.91 7.72
C VAL A 183 -2.96 -15.08 6.47
N ARG A 184 -1.96 -15.50 5.70
CA ARG A 184 -1.56 -14.84 4.44
C ARG A 184 -2.67 -14.87 3.40
N PHE A 185 -3.46 -15.93 3.32
CA PHE A 185 -4.61 -16.02 2.42
C PHE A 185 -5.69 -15.00 2.81
N PHE A 186 -6.12 -14.98 4.07
CA PHE A 186 -7.13 -14.03 4.54
C PHE A 186 -6.68 -12.57 4.42
N PHE A 187 -5.44 -12.26 4.82
CA PHE A 187 -4.92 -10.91 4.68
C PHE A 187 -4.62 -10.55 3.22
N GLY A 188 -4.22 -11.50 2.38
CA GLY A 188 -3.93 -11.30 0.96
C GLY A 188 -5.13 -10.83 0.13
N LEU A 189 -6.36 -11.09 0.59
CA LEU A 189 -7.59 -10.57 -0.04
C LEU A 189 -7.74 -9.06 0.07
N ARG A 190 -7.20 -8.45 1.14
CA ARG A 190 -7.36 -7.02 1.45
C ARG A 190 -6.05 -6.23 1.41
N TYR A 191 -4.92 -6.90 1.59
CA TYR A 191 -3.61 -6.30 1.78
C TYR A 191 -2.60 -6.84 0.77
N LYS A 192 -1.90 -5.92 0.09
CA LYS A 192 -0.76 -6.27 -0.75
C LYS A 192 0.50 -6.18 0.09
N ILE A 193 1.15 -7.31 0.36
CA ILE A 193 2.32 -7.38 1.22
C ILE A 193 3.60 -7.41 0.36
N SER A 194 4.51 -6.47 0.59
CA SER A 194 5.85 -6.44 0.00
C SER A 194 6.90 -6.66 1.08
N VAL A 195 7.65 -7.75 0.97
CA VAL A 195 8.78 -8.07 1.87
C VAL A 195 10.11 -7.72 1.21
N GLU A 196 10.98 -6.99 1.89
CA GLU A 196 12.27 -6.52 1.38
C GLU A 196 13.40 -6.88 2.36
N GLY A 197 14.60 -7.16 1.84
CA GLY A 197 15.79 -7.40 2.68
C GLY A 197 15.79 -8.70 3.48
N LEU A 198 14.93 -9.67 3.15
CA LEU A 198 14.89 -10.96 3.84
C LEU A 198 16.22 -11.72 3.72
N ASP A 199 16.95 -11.53 2.62
CA ASP A 199 18.26 -12.14 2.35
C ASP A 199 19.34 -11.70 3.34
N ASN A 200 19.12 -10.60 4.07
CA ASN A 200 20.01 -10.15 5.13
C ASN A 200 20.00 -11.09 6.36
N ILE A 201 19.00 -11.96 6.47
CA ILE A 201 18.81 -12.83 7.64
C ILE A 201 19.37 -14.23 7.36
N LYS A 202 20.55 -14.52 7.92
CA LYS A 202 21.17 -15.85 7.84
C LYS A 202 20.49 -16.84 8.79
N SER A 203 20.26 -18.06 8.32
CA SER A 203 19.42 -19.07 8.99
C SER A 203 20.08 -19.80 10.18
N SER A 204 21.36 -19.58 10.49
CA SER A 204 22.14 -20.40 11.44
C SER A 204 22.39 -19.78 12.83
N ARG A 205 21.84 -18.60 13.12
CA ARG A 205 22.09 -17.84 14.37
C ARG A 205 20.79 -17.40 15.04
N GLY A 206 20.83 -17.11 16.34
CA GLY A 206 19.73 -16.44 17.04
C GLY A 206 19.56 -15.02 16.53
N VAL A 207 18.31 -14.57 16.36
CA VAL A 207 17.99 -13.28 15.75
C VAL A 207 17.05 -12.48 16.64
N LEU A 208 17.47 -11.28 17.03
CA LEU A 208 16.63 -10.30 17.72
C LEU A 208 16.09 -9.28 16.71
N LEU A 209 14.79 -9.34 16.42
CA LEU A 209 14.09 -8.42 15.54
C LEU A 209 13.63 -7.18 16.34
N LEU A 210 14.06 -5.99 15.92
CA LEU A 210 13.70 -4.71 16.53
C LEU A 210 13.18 -3.73 15.49
N GLY A 211 12.05 -3.07 15.72
CA GLY A 211 11.43 -2.22 14.72
C GLY A 211 10.31 -1.34 15.25
N ASN A 212 9.66 -0.62 14.34
CA ASN A 212 8.58 0.31 14.69
C ASN A 212 7.29 -0.42 15.10
N HIS A 213 6.46 0.25 15.91
CA HIS A 213 5.18 -0.28 16.36
C HIS A 213 4.01 0.67 16.05
N ILE A 214 3.35 0.47 14.91
CA ILE A 214 2.33 1.37 14.36
C ILE A 214 0.91 0.78 14.36
N SER A 215 0.76 -0.54 14.50
CA SER A 215 -0.55 -1.20 14.51
C SER A 215 -0.57 -2.43 15.42
N PHE A 216 -1.72 -2.73 16.00
CA PHE A 216 -1.91 -3.96 16.77
C PHE A 216 -1.68 -5.23 15.92
N LEU A 217 -1.73 -5.13 14.59
CA LEU A 217 -1.43 -6.23 13.67
C LEU A 217 0.04 -6.36 13.26
N ASP A 218 0.95 -5.52 13.78
CA ASP A 218 2.36 -5.53 13.37
C ASP A 218 2.99 -6.92 13.52
N TRP A 219 2.70 -7.61 14.63
CA TRP A 219 3.18 -8.98 14.88
C TRP A 219 2.75 -9.96 13.78
N ALA A 220 1.51 -9.84 13.29
CA ALA A 220 0.97 -10.74 12.27
C ALA A 220 1.67 -10.52 10.93
N PHE A 221 1.84 -9.27 10.51
CA PHE A 221 2.54 -8.96 9.26
C PHE A 221 4.02 -9.25 9.31
N LEU A 222 4.67 -9.07 10.47
CA LEU A 222 6.05 -9.48 10.68
C LEU A 222 6.18 -11.01 10.57
N GLN A 223 5.26 -11.76 11.18
CA GLN A 223 5.25 -13.23 11.09
C GLN A 223 4.91 -13.74 9.68
N ILE A 224 4.07 -13.05 8.90
CA ILE A 224 3.81 -13.40 7.48
C ILE A 224 5.06 -13.15 6.62
N ALA A 225 5.78 -12.07 6.91
CA ALA A 225 6.97 -11.68 6.17
C ALA A 225 8.19 -12.57 6.48
N TYR A 226 8.22 -13.19 7.66
CA TYR A 226 9.35 -13.97 8.13
C TYR A 226 9.11 -15.50 8.02
N PRO A 227 10.07 -16.27 7.48
CA PRO A 227 9.86 -17.68 7.16
C PRO A 227 9.89 -18.62 8.38
N LYS A 228 10.48 -18.21 9.51
CA LYS A 228 10.58 -19.01 10.74
C LYS A 228 9.60 -18.52 11.81
N GLN A 229 9.45 -19.30 12.88
CA GLN A 229 8.71 -18.87 14.06
C GLN A 229 9.37 -17.65 14.71
N ILE A 230 8.55 -16.66 15.08
CA ILE A 230 8.96 -15.53 15.91
C ILE A 230 8.38 -15.70 17.31
N ARG A 231 9.22 -15.59 18.33
CA ARG A 231 8.80 -15.44 19.73
C ARG A 231 8.60 -13.96 20.01
N PHE A 232 7.35 -13.52 20.07
CA PHE A 232 7.03 -12.12 20.39
C PHE A 232 7.09 -11.87 21.89
N VAL A 233 7.72 -10.76 22.28
CA VAL A 233 7.58 -10.21 23.63
C VAL A 233 6.29 -9.40 23.67
N ILE A 234 5.36 -9.77 24.56
CA ILE A 234 4.03 -9.13 24.63
C ILE A 234 3.69 -8.73 26.07
N ASP A 235 2.91 -7.66 26.24
CA ASP A 235 2.43 -7.27 27.56
C ASP A 235 1.56 -8.38 28.19
N ARG A 236 1.77 -8.63 29.48
CA ARG A 236 1.12 -9.71 30.23
C ARG A 236 -0.39 -9.60 30.23
N THR A 237 -0.95 -8.39 30.17
CA THR A 237 -2.39 -8.13 30.14
C THR A 237 -3.03 -8.76 28.90
N TYR A 238 -2.39 -8.64 27.74
CA TYR A 238 -2.85 -9.30 26.51
C TYR A 238 -2.63 -10.81 26.57
N TYR A 239 -1.50 -11.26 27.11
CA TYR A 239 -1.20 -12.69 27.27
C TYR A 239 -2.24 -13.43 28.13
N SER A 240 -2.82 -12.76 29.13
CA SER A 240 -3.81 -13.34 30.03
C SER A 240 -5.22 -13.51 29.43
N ILE A 241 -5.50 -12.95 28.25
CA ILE A 241 -6.81 -13.10 27.59
C ILE A 241 -7.06 -14.57 27.25
N TRP A 242 -8.10 -15.17 27.84
CA TRP A 242 -8.29 -16.63 27.87
C TRP A 242 -8.37 -17.27 26.49
N TYR A 243 -9.06 -16.63 25.53
CA TYR A 243 -9.24 -17.17 24.17
C TYR A 243 -8.01 -16.97 23.28
N LEU A 244 -7.10 -16.05 23.61
CA LEU A 244 -5.84 -15.84 22.87
C LEU A 244 -4.67 -16.64 23.46
N LYS A 245 -4.76 -17.05 24.73
CA LYS A 245 -3.72 -17.79 25.44
C LYS A 245 -3.25 -19.07 24.72
N PRO A 246 -4.11 -19.90 24.08
CA PRO A 246 -3.67 -21.05 23.30
C PRO A 246 -2.78 -20.66 22.11
N ILE A 247 -3.13 -19.57 21.42
CA ILE A 247 -2.38 -19.04 20.28
C ILE A 247 -1.01 -18.54 20.75
N PHE A 248 -0.96 -17.79 21.85
CA PHE A 248 0.29 -17.28 22.41
C PHE A 248 1.23 -18.39 22.91
N LYS A 249 0.68 -19.44 23.52
CA LYS A 249 1.44 -20.65 23.87
C LYS A 249 2.00 -21.35 22.62
N PHE A 250 1.19 -21.47 21.57
CA PHE A 250 1.60 -22.05 20.30
C PHE A 250 2.78 -21.30 19.66
N PHE A 251 2.75 -19.95 19.68
CA PHE A 251 3.86 -19.11 19.21
C PHE A 251 5.00 -18.95 20.22
N LYS A 252 4.94 -19.58 21.40
CA LYS A 252 5.94 -19.47 22.47
C LYS A 252 6.29 -18.02 22.82
N THR A 253 5.27 -17.15 22.85
CA THR A 253 5.43 -15.72 23.18
C THR A 253 5.94 -15.54 24.60
N ILE A 254 6.71 -14.48 24.84
CA ILE A 254 7.32 -14.16 26.13
C ILE A 254 6.52 -13.02 26.77
N PRO A 255 5.74 -13.27 27.84
CA PRO A 255 4.99 -12.20 28.51
C PRO A 255 5.93 -11.32 29.34
N ILE A 256 5.80 -10.00 29.21
CA ILE A 256 6.50 -9.01 30.02
C ILE A 256 5.52 -8.22 30.87
N SER A 257 5.94 -7.81 32.07
CA SER A 257 5.14 -6.96 32.96
C SER A 257 6.02 -5.85 33.53
N PRO A 258 5.47 -4.67 33.84
CA PRO A 258 6.25 -3.54 34.36
C PRO A 258 7.08 -3.86 35.61
N ARG A 259 6.57 -4.72 36.50
CA ARG A 259 7.23 -5.13 37.76
C ARG A 259 8.07 -6.41 37.65
N GLY A 260 8.08 -7.09 36.49
CA GLY A 260 8.70 -8.42 36.31
C GLY A 260 9.63 -8.52 35.11
N GLY A 261 10.19 -7.39 34.65
CA GLY A 261 11.00 -7.30 33.43
C GLY A 261 12.19 -8.27 33.41
N THR A 262 12.93 -8.39 34.52
CA THR A 262 14.15 -9.22 34.61
C THR A 262 13.95 -10.68 34.21
N LYS A 263 12.84 -11.31 34.63
CA LYS A 263 12.53 -12.70 34.25
C LYS A 263 12.21 -12.83 32.77
N ALA A 264 11.49 -11.87 32.19
CA ALA A 264 11.17 -11.86 30.77
C ALA A 264 12.42 -11.63 29.91
N LEU A 265 13.31 -10.73 30.33
CA LEU A 265 14.59 -10.47 29.65
C LEU A 265 15.50 -11.72 29.66
N SER A 266 15.59 -12.44 30.77
CA SER A 266 16.32 -13.72 30.83
C SER A 266 15.77 -14.78 29.87
N LEU A 267 14.44 -14.84 29.69
CA LEU A 267 13.81 -15.73 28.70
C LEU A 267 14.17 -15.33 27.26
N VAL A 268 14.33 -14.03 26.98
CA VAL A 268 14.82 -13.55 25.68
C VAL A 268 16.25 -14.01 25.46
N SER A 269 17.17 -13.80 26.42
CA SER A 269 18.57 -14.24 26.31
C SER A 269 18.67 -15.75 26.08
N LYS A 270 17.89 -16.53 26.83
CA LYS A 270 17.83 -18.00 26.69
C LYS A 270 17.35 -18.43 25.30
N ALA A 271 16.32 -17.77 24.76
CA ALA A 271 15.81 -18.05 23.42
C ALA A 271 16.83 -17.70 22.32
N LEU A 272 17.53 -16.57 22.45
CA LEU A 272 18.58 -16.18 21.50
C LEU A 272 19.76 -17.16 21.54
N ASN A 273 20.20 -17.58 22.73
CA ASN A 273 21.25 -18.59 22.90
C ASN A 273 20.84 -19.98 22.33
N SER A 274 19.55 -20.33 22.34
CA SER A 274 19.05 -21.54 21.68
C SER A 274 18.96 -21.42 20.15
N GLY A 275 19.24 -20.25 19.58
CA GLY A 275 19.16 -19.99 18.13
C GLY A 275 17.76 -19.63 17.64
N ASP A 276 16.85 -19.29 18.55
CA ASP A 276 15.49 -18.86 18.19
C ASP A 276 15.46 -17.40 17.73
N THR A 277 14.40 -17.05 17.00
CA THR A 277 14.11 -15.66 16.64
C THR A 277 13.16 -15.05 17.66
N VAL A 278 13.55 -13.90 18.23
CA VAL A 278 12.74 -13.11 19.16
C VAL A 278 12.43 -11.77 18.51
N ALA A 279 11.21 -11.26 18.67
CA ALA A 279 10.85 -9.91 18.25
C ALA A 279 10.40 -9.05 19.43
N ILE A 280 10.94 -7.84 19.48
CA ILE A 280 10.59 -6.81 20.46
C ILE A 280 10.28 -5.52 19.71
N PHE A 281 9.22 -4.83 20.15
CA PHE A 281 8.90 -3.48 19.71
C PHE A 281 9.48 -2.50 20.74
N PRO A 282 10.69 -1.95 20.51
CA PRO A 282 11.40 -1.14 21.50
C PRO A 282 10.73 0.19 21.83
N GLU A 283 9.71 0.65 21.10
CA GLU A 283 8.91 1.83 21.46
C GLU A 283 8.10 1.62 22.76
N GLY A 284 7.79 0.37 23.11
CA GLY A 284 7.06 0.02 24.35
C GLY A 284 5.57 0.34 24.34
N HIS A 285 5.10 1.16 23.41
CA HIS A 285 3.68 1.45 23.18
C HIS A 285 3.37 1.50 21.68
N LEU A 286 2.09 1.49 21.34
CA LEU A 286 1.64 1.73 19.97
C LEU A 286 1.88 3.20 19.61
N SER A 287 2.37 3.47 18.41
CA SER A 287 2.60 4.83 17.92
C SER A 287 1.30 5.64 17.93
N ARG A 288 1.38 6.90 18.39
CA ARG A 288 0.23 7.82 18.49
C ARG A 288 0.10 8.77 17.30
N ASN A 289 1.16 8.91 16.52
CA ASN A 289 1.22 9.81 15.36
C ASN A 289 1.71 9.12 14.08
N GLY A 290 2.00 7.82 14.14
CA GLY A 290 2.48 7.04 12.99
C GLY A 290 3.97 7.22 12.68
N HIS A 291 4.68 8.02 13.47
CA HIS A 291 6.13 8.24 13.35
C HIS A 291 6.90 7.37 14.34
N LEU A 292 8.21 7.20 14.07
CA LEU A 292 9.11 6.41 14.87
C LEU A 292 9.41 7.09 16.21
N GLY A 293 8.94 6.48 17.30
CA GLY A 293 9.13 7.00 18.66
C GLY A 293 10.55 6.84 19.22
N GLN A 294 10.70 7.03 20.53
CA GLN A 294 11.93 6.73 21.25
C GLN A 294 12.05 5.21 21.48
N PHE A 295 13.25 4.65 21.30
CA PHE A 295 13.51 3.24 21.60
C PHE A 295 13.98 3.11 23.06
N GLN A 296 13.31 2.22 23.80
CA GLN A 296 13.63 1.89 25.17
C GLN A 296 14.84 0.95 25.24
N LYS A 297 15.68 1.12 26.26
CA LYS A 297 16.93 0.35 26.45
C LYS A 297 16.73 -1.06 27.01
N GLY A 298 15.48 -1.48 27.28
CA GLY A 298 15.22 -2.76 27.94
C GLY A 298 15.79 -3.97 27.19
N PHE A 299 15.86 -3.93 25.86
CA PHE A 299 16.43 -5.02 25.07
C PHE A 299 17.97 -5.12 25.20
N GLU A 300 18.67 -4.02 25.50
CA GLU A 300 20.13 -4.02 25.72
C GLU A 300 20.49 -4.88 26.94
N LEU A 301 19.65 -4.81 27.99
CA LEU A 301 19.79 -5.65 29.17
C LEU A 301 19.52 -7.13 28.86
N ALA A 302 18.56 -7.44 27.97
CA ALA A 302 18.29 -8.81 27.55
C ALA A 302 19.43 -9.41 26.70
N THR A 303 20.23 -8.59 26.03
CA THR A 303 21.32 -9.07 25.18
C THR A 303 22.66 -9.18 25.90
N ALA A 304 22.78 -8.65 27.13
CA ALA A 304 24.01 -8.68 27.92
C ALA A 304 24.56 -10.12 28.15
N ASP A 305 23.67 -11.08 28.42
CA ASP A 305 24.04 -12.48 28.72
C ASP A 305 24.02 -13.40 27.48
N VAL A 306 23.99 -12.84 26.28
CA VAL A 306 23.95 -13.62 25.03
C VAL A 306 25.38 -14.02 24.64
N THR A 307 25.70 -15.30 24.88
CA THR A 307 27.04 -15.87 24.65
C THR A 307 27.21 -16.47 23.26
N ARG A 308 26.11 -16.87 22.61
CA ARG A 308 26.12 -17.37 21.22
C ARG A 308 26.24 -16.19 20.25
N ALA A 309 26.83 -16.42 19.07
CA ALA A 309 26.91 -15.45 17.96
C ALA A 309 25.52 -15.10 17.37
N SER A 310 24.66 -14.50 18.17
CA SER A 310 23.36 -13.95 17.80
C SER A 310 23.54 -12.55 17.22
N VAL A 311 22.51 -12.05 16.52
CA VAL A 311 22.55 -10.73 15.88
C VAL A 311 21.24 -9.99 16.08
N ILE A 312 21.31 -8.66 16.06
CA ILE A 312 20.13 -7.81 15.92
C ILE A 312 19.82 -7.65 14.43
N VAL A 313 18.56 -7.72 14.04
CA VAL A 313 18.11 -7.36 12.70
C VAL A 313 17.02 -6.29 12.83
N PRO A 314 17.29 -5.04 12.43
CA PRO A 314 16.29 -4.00 12.43
C PRO A 314 15.23 -4.29 11.37
N PHE A 315 13.97 -4.00 11.65
CA PHE A 315 12.89 -4.08 10.68
C PHE A 315 12.04 -2.81 10.68
N TYR A 316 11.38 -2.54 9.56
CA TYR A 316 10.46 -1.43 9.41
C TYR A 316 9.18 -1.90 8.72
N ILE A 317 8.04 -1.60 9.33
CA ILE A 317 6.71 -1.89 8.81
C ILE A 317 6.08 -0.58 8.33
N ARG A 318 5.68 -0.54 7.05
CA ARG A 318 5.01 0.59 6.41
C ARG A 318 3.57 0.24 6.07
N GLY A 319 2.67 1.23 6.16
CA GLY A 319 1.31 1.17 5.62
C GLY A 319 0.27 0.59 6.59
N LEU A 320 0.69 0.03 7.72
CA LEU A 320 -0.23 -0.41 8.77
C LEU A 320 -0.81 0.72 9.62
N TRP A 321 -0.19 1.91 9.60
CA TRP A 321 -0.77 3.13 10.17
C TRP A 321 -2.12 3.45 9.52
N GLU A 322 -2.23 3.29 8.20
CA GLU A 322 -3.52 3.46 7.52
C GLU A 322 -4.48 2.28 7.80
N GLY A 323 -4.10 1.28 8.60
CA GLY A 323 -4.86 0.06 8.95
C GLY A 323 -5.93 0.27 10.03
N ARG A 324 -6.98 -0.57 10.05
CA ARG A 324 -8.09 -0.46 11.04
C ARG A 324 -7.66 -0.58 12.50
N PHE A 325 -6.48 -1.15 12.73
CA PHE A 325 -5.97 -1.51 14.05
C PHE A 325 -4.84 -0.58 14.54
N SER A 326 -4.76 0.63 13.97
CA SER A 326 -3.86 1.71 14.40
C SER A 326 -4.62 2.83 15.13
N HIS A 327 -3.90 3.85 15.59
CA HIS A 327 -4.48 5.10 16.10
C HIS A 327 -4.78 6.15 15.02
N ALA A 328 -4.63 5.82 13.73
CA ALA A 328 -4.95 6.76 12.65
C ALA A 328 -6.44 7.13 12.61
N SER A 329 -6.75 8.21 11.91
CA SER A 329 -8.13 8.66 11.72
C SER A 329 -8.98 7.60 10.99
N ASN A 330 -10.30 7.64 11.20
CA ASN A 330 -11.23 6.74 10.51
C ASN A 330 -11.16 6.87 8.99
N LYS A 331 -10.90 8.09 8.49
CA LYS A 331 -10.70 8.36 7.07
C LYS A 331 -9.48 7.62 6.51
N MET A 332 -8.34 7.70 7.19
CA MET A 332 -7.14 6.96 6.83
C MET A 332 -7.40 5.45 6.88
N LYS A 333 -8.14 4.98 7.90
CA LYS A 333 -8.52 3.57 8.09
C LYS A 333 -9.43 2.99 7.01
N ASN A 334 -10.21 3.82 6.32
CA ASN A 334 -11.25 3.36 5.39
C ASN A 334 -10.78 3.18 3.93
N LYS A 335 -9.51 3.45 3.62
CA LYS A 335 -8.94 3.18 2.28
C LYS A 335 -9.07 1.70 1.90
N ARG A 336 -9.61 1.42 0.71
CA ARG A 336 -10.02 0.06 0.25
C ARG A 336 -8.87 -0.92 0.04
N THR A 337 -7.73 -0.44 -0.47
CA THR A 337 -6.56 -1.29 -0.82
C THR A 337 -5.33 -0.74 -0.11
N LYS A 338 -4.69 -1.57 0.72
CA LYS A 338 -3.53 -1.16 1.52
C LYS A 338 -2.30 -1.94 1.10
N ASP A 339 -1.24 -1.19 0.82
CA ASP A 339 0.06 -1.71 0.45
C ASP A 339 0.95 -1.68 1.69
N ILE A 340 1.28 -2.87 2.22
CA ILE A 340 2.06 -3.04 3.43
C ILE A 340 3.48 -3.45 3.06
N GLY A 341 4.45 -2.67 3.50
CA GLY A 341 5.87 -2.99 3.39
C GLY A 341 6.37 -3.59 4.69
N VAL A 342 7.13 -4.69 4.62
CA VAL A 342 7.96 -5.17 5.73
C VAL A 342 9.38 -5.26 5.20
N SER A 343 10.23 -4.36 5.65
CA SER A 343 11.63 -4.27 5.24
C SER A 343 12.51 -4.78 6.38
N PHE A 344 13.52 -5.60 6.08
CA PHE A 344 14.52 -6.09 7.03
C PHE A 344 15.89 -5.50 6.67
N GLY A 345 16.55 -4.87 7.65
CA GLY A 345 17.86 -4.27 7.49
C GLY A 345 19.00 -5.29 7.58
N LYS A 346 20.23 -4.81 7.45
CA LYS A 346 21.44 -5.62 7.65
C LYS A 346 21.57 -6.04 9.11
N ALA A 347 22.13 -7.22 9.34
CA ALA A 347 22.43 -7.69 10.70
C ALA A 347 23.42 -6.75 11.40
N MET A 348 23.14 -6.46 12.67
CA MET A 348 23.92 -5.62 13.57
C MET A 348 24.46 -6.47 14.74
N PRO A 349 25.57 -6.05 15.37
CA PRO A 349 26.05 -6.66 16.60
C PRO A 349 24.95 -6.79 17.68
N ILE A 350 24.97 -7.86 18.46
CA ILE A 350 23.94 -8.12 19.48
C ILE A 350 23.95 -7.11 20.65
N ASN A 351 25.06 -6.39 20.81
CA ASN A 351 25.30 -5.35 21.80
C ASN A 351 25.07 -3.93 21.26
N SER A 352 24.47 -3.76 20.07
CA SER A 352 24.10 -2.45 19.56
C SER A 352 23.09 -1.74 20.47
N THR A 353 23.28 -0.44 20.64
CA THR A 353 22.47 0.42 21.51
C THR A 353 21.12 0.78 20.88
N ALA A 354 20.16 1.23 21.71
CA ALA A 354 18.85 1.71 21.27
C ALA A 354 18.93 2.84 20.24
N VAL A 355 19.94 3.71 20.36
CA VAL A 355 20.16 4.82 19.42
C VAL A 355 20.61 4.29 18.05
N GLU A 356 21.58 3.38 18.02
CA GLU A 356 22.07 2.77 16.78
C GLU A 356 20.98 1.97 16.07
N VAL A 357 20.21 1.19 16.82
CA VAL A 357 19.10 0.40 16.25
C VAL A 357 18.00 1.33 15.72
N LYS A 358 17.67 2.41 16.45
CA LYS A 358 16.68 3.41 15.98
C LYS A 358 17.13 4.07 14.69
N ASP A 359 18.40 4.48 14.59
CA ASP A 359 18.96 5.06 13.36
C ASP A 359 18.91 4.08 12.20
N ALA A 360 19.23 2.80 12.44
CA ALA A 360 19.12 1.76 11.42
C ALA A 360 17.67 1.54 10.94
N VAL A 361 16.69 1.54 11.85
CA VAL A 361 15.25 1.47 11.51
C VAL A 361 14.79 2.71 10.76
N PHE A 362 15.27 3.90 11.14
CA PHE A 362 14.97 5.14 10.45
C PHE A 362 15.51 5.13 9.01
N LYS A 363 16.77 4.75 8.80
CA LYS A 363 17.36 4.59 7.46
C LYS A 363 16.60 3.56 6.62
N LEU A 364 16.15 2.46 7.24
CA LEU A 364 15.34 1.45 6.57
C LEU A 364 13.98 1.99 6.13
N SER A 365 13.40 2.94 6.88
CA SER A 365 12.15 3.61 6.50
C SER A 365 12.27 4.35 5.16
N ILE A 366 13.42 4.99 4.89
CA ILE A 366 13.70 5.72 3.65
C ILE A 366 13.57 4.76 2.46
N HIS A 367 14.28 3.64 2.50
CA HIS A 367 14.23 2.63 1.44
C HIS A 367 12.82 2.06 1.23
N SER A 368 12.10 1.81 2.34
CA SER A 368 10.71 1.31 2.29
C SER A 368 9.76 2.30 1.60
N TRP A 369 9.96 3.61 1.83
CA TRP A 369 9.21 4.68 1.18
C TRP A 369 9.59 4.82 -0.31
N GLU A 370 10.87 4.80 -0.67
CA GLU A 370 11.33 4.83 -2.07
C GLU A 370 10.74 3.70 -2.91
N ASN A 371 10.69 2.48 -2.37
CA ASN A 371 10.10 1.34 -3.07
C ASN A 371 8.56 1.42 -3.15
N TYR A 372 7.93 2.11 -2.20
CA TYR A 372 6.50 2.36 -2.23
C TYR A 372 6.12 3.40 -3.27
N THR A 373 6.85 4.51 -3.35
CA THR A 373 6.53 5.60 -4.30
C THR A 373 6.58 5.11 -5.75
N LYS A 374 7.53 4.22 -6.08
CA LYS A 374 7.61 3.55 -7.40
C LYS A 374 6.34 2.78 -7.82
N ARG A 375 5.50 2.38 -6.85
CA ARG A 375 4.26 1.62 -7.08
C ARG A 375 3.01 2.51 -7.06
N LEU A 376 3.16 3.81 -6.78
CA LEU A 376 2.05 4.74 -6.76
C LEU A 376 1.50 4.97 -8.18
N PRO A 377 0.17 5.16 -8.32
CA PRO A 377 -0.42 5.56 -9.58
C PRO A 377 -0.01 7.00 -9.93
N THR A 378 -0.19 7.38 -11.19
CA THR A 378 -0.05 8.79 -11.62
C THR A 378 -1.13 9.67 -10.99
N LEU A 379 -0.86 10.97 -10.84
CA LEU A 379 -1.79 11.97 -10.27
C LEU A 379 -3.24 11.84 -10.80
N PRO A 380 -3.50 11.84 -12.12
CA PRO A 380 -4.87 11.79 -12.62
C PRO A 380 -5.57 10.45 -12.35
N LYS A 381 -4.82 9.33 -12.30
CA LYS A 381 -5.36 8.01 -11.94
C LYS A 381 -5.69 7.91 -10.46
N ALA A 382 -4.85 8.50 -9.60
CA ALA A 382 -5.12 8.60 -8.17
C ALA A 382 -6.37 9.44 -7.93
N TRP A 383 -6.41 10.64 -8.50
CA TRP A 383 -7.52 11.58 -8.35
C TRP A 383 -8.87 11.00 -8.78
N ILE A 384 -8.99 10.41 -9.98
CA ILE A 384 -10.31 9.96 -10.48
C ILE A 384 -10.91 8.84 -9.61
N LYS A 385 -10.05 8.02 -8.99
CA LYS A 385 -10.47 6.99 -8.03
C LYS A 385 -11.02 7.59 -6.75
N GLU A 386 -10.38 8.65 -6.25
CA GLU A 386 -10.71 9.27 -4.98
C GLU A 386 -11.92 10.21 -5.13
N ALA A 387 -11.95 11.05 -6.18
CA ALA A 387 -13.10 11.89 -6.52
C ALA A 387 -14.40 11.09 -6.72
N LYS A 388 -14.33 9.87 -7.29
CA LYS A 388 -15.49 9.00 -7.48
C LYS A 388 -16.03 8.45 -6.15
N GLN A 389 -15.16 8.27 -5.16
CA GLN A 389 -15.56 7.79 -3.82
C GLN A 389 -16.32 8.86 -3.03
N VAL A 390 -16.04 10.15 -3.26
CA VAL A 390 -16.72 11.28 -2.60
C VAL A 390 -18.19 11.39 -3.02
N LYS A 391 -18.53 10.98 -4.26
CA LYS A 391 -19.90 10.97 -4.81
C LYS A 391 -20.57 12.36 -4.75
N ARG A 392 -21.46 12.59 -3.78
CA ARG A 392 -22.22 13.82 -3.56
C ARG A 392 -21.62 14.74 -2.49
N GLY A 393 -20.58 14.30 -1.78
CA GLY A 393 -19.85 15.13 -0.81
C GLY A 393 -19.08 16.27 -1.48
N LEU A 394 -18.81 17.32 -0.71
CA LEU A 394 -18.04 18.48 -1.18
C LEU A 394 -16.60 18.07 -1.54
N VAL A 395 -16.12 18.52 -2.69
CA VAL A 395 -14.71 18.37 -3.10
C VAL A 395 -14.02 19.72 -3.10
N ILE A 396 -14.65 20.71 -3.73
CA ILE A 396 -14.08 22.05 -3.83
C ILE A 396 -15.19 23.10 -3.76
N ALA A 397 -14.90 24.20 -3.06
CA ALA A 397 -15.67 25.42 -3.12
C ALA A 397 -14.74 26.63 -3.29
N ASP A 398 -15.27 27.80 -3.65
CA ASP A 398 -14.48 29.03 -3.68
C ASP A 398 -15.26 30.28 -3.26
N SER A 399 -14.57 31.41 -3.14
CA SER A 399 -15.13 32.71 -2.76
C SER A 399 -16.11 33.30 -3.78
N THR A 400 -16.22 32.74 -4.99
CA THR A 400 -17.20 33.18 -5.99
C THR A 400 -18.56 32.49 -5.80
N GLY A 401 -18.66 31.54 -4.87
CA GLY A 401 -19.87 30.77 -4.60
C GLY A 401 -19.97 29.47 -5.39
N VAL A 402 -18.91 29.07 -6.11
CA VAL A 402 -18.86 27.75 -6.76
C VAL A 402 -18.74 26.69 -5.68
N GLU A 403 -19.59 25.66 -5.74
CA GLU A 403 -19.54 24.48 -4.87
C GLU A 403 -19.70 23.22 -5.73
N LEU A 404 -18.67 22.37 -5.74
CA LEU A 404 -18.62 21.15 -6.56
C LEU A 404 -18.44 19.92 -5.69
N ASN A 405 -19.35 18.95 -5.87
CA ASN A 405 -19.21 17.62 -5.34
C ASN A 405 -18.39 16.70 -6.25
N GLY A 406 -18.09 15.48 -5.80
CA GLY A 406 -17.30 14.50 -6.55
C GLY A 406 -17.75 14.29 -7.99
N TYR A 407 -19.05 14.04 -8.22
CA TYR A 407 -19.57 13.85 -9.59
C TYR A 407 -19.48 15.11 -10.44
N ARG A 408 -19.82 16.28 -9.87
CA ARG A 408 -19.76 17.56 -10.59
C ARG A 408 -18.32 17.97 -10.91
N PHE A 409 -17.38 17.73 -9.99
CA PHE A 409 -15.96 18.02 -10.20
C PHE A 409 -15.37 17.13 -11.30
N ILE A 410 -15.63 15.81 -11.27
CA ILE A 410 -15.24 14.91 -12.37
C ILE A 410 -15.82 15.41 -13.69
N THR A 411 -17.11 15.76 -13.70
CA THR A 411 -17.79 16.28 -14.91
C THR A 411 -17.09 17.51 -15.47
N ALA A 412 -16.78 18.49 -14.61
CA ALA A 412 -16.11 19.72 -15.02
C ALA A 412 -14.71 19.45 -15.59
N VAL A 413 -13.92 18.58 -14.96
CA VAL A 413 -12.60 18.18 -15.45
C VAL A 413 -12.69 17.46 -16.80
N LEU A 414 -13.64 16.52 -16.97
CA LEU A 414 -13.78 15.77 -18.22
C LEU A 414 -14.26 16.65 -19.39
N LEU A 415 -15.17 17.59 -19.13
CA LEU A 415 -15.60 18.57 -20.12
C LEU A 415 -14.44 19.48 -20.53
N MET A 416 -13.71 20.02 -19.54
CA MET A 416 -12.59 20.90 -19.80
C MET A 416 -11.46 20.17 -20.53
N ARG A 417 -11.15 18.94 -20.13
CA ARG A 417 -10.23 18.04 -20.84
C ARG A 417 -10.60 17.91 -22.31
N ASN A 418 -11.87 17.66 -22.62
CA ASN A 418 -12.31 17.47 -24.00
C ASN A 418 -12.22 18.76 -24.82
N ALA A 419 -12.44 19.92 -24.20
CA ALA A 419 -12.21 21.22 -24.82
C ALA A 419 -10.71 21.44 -25.11
N PHE A 420 -9.85 21.23 -24.10
CA PHE A 420 -8.40 21.35 -24.22
C PHE A 420 -7.80 20.38 -25.24
N LYS A 421 -8.29 19.15 -25.33
CA LYS A 421 -7.81 18.16 -26.31
C LYS A 421 -7.87 18.68 -27.74
N LYS A 422 -8.88 19.48 -28.07
CA LYS A 422 -9.06 20.04 -29.42
C LYS A 422 -8.11 21.19 -29.72
N LEU A 423 -7.67 21.93 -28.70
CA LEU A 423 -6.86 23.14 -28.84
C LEU A 423 -5.37 22.86 -28.71
N LEU A 424 -4.98 22.01 -27.74
CA LEU A 424 -3.59 21.84 -27.33
C LEU A 424 -2.77 20.85 -28.19
N GLY A 425 -3.36 20.28 -29.24
CA GLY A 425 -2.69 19.37 -30.18
C GLY A 425 -1.71 18.38 -29.53
N ASN A 426 -0.48 18.37 -30.04
CA ASN A 426 0.63 17.51 -29.59
C ASN A 426 1.55 18.16 -28.55
N GLU A 427 1.26 19.38 -28.10
CA GLU A 427 2.14 20.11 -27.17
C GLU A 427 2.26 19.42 -25.82
N GLN A 428 3.47 19.31 -25.29
CA GLN A 428 3.68 18.61 -24.02
C GLN A 428 3.57 19.55 -22.81
N ASN A 429 4.11 20.76 -22.90
CA ASN A 429 4.17 21.72 -21.80
C ASN A 429 3.12 22.81 -21.98
N ILE A 430 2.19 22.90 -21.03
CA ILE A 430 1.06 23.83 -21.10
C ILE A 430 1.19 24.85 -19.98
N GLY A 431 1.23 26.12 -20.35
CA GLY A 431 1.29 27.21 -19.37
C GLY A 431 -0.05 27.44 -18.70
N LEU A 432 -0.05 27.75 -17.41
CA LEU A 432 -1.24 28.11 -16.66
C LEU A 432 -0.97 29.37 -15.84
N ILE A 433 -1.84 30.37 -16.01
CA ILE A 433 -1.92 31.57 -15.17
C ILE A 433 -3.32 31.58 -14.60
N VAL A 434 -3.53 30.81 -13.53
CA VAL A 434 -4.85 30.61 -12.93
C VAL A 434 -4.83 30.88 -11.43
N PRO A 435 -5.91 31.44 -10.86
CA PRO A 435 -5.99 31.70 -9.44
C PRO A 435 -6.26 30.41 -8.65
N THR A 436 -5.94 30.44 -7.36
CA THR A 436 -6.39 29.44 -6.38
C THR A 436 -7.92 29.45 -6.28
N SER A 437 -8.56 28.54 -7.01
CA SER A 437 -10.00 28.51 -7.27
C SER A 437 -10.45 27.14 -7.78
N ALA A 438 -11.76 26.91 -7.85
CA ALA A 438 -12.28 25.71 -8.51
C ALA A 438 -11.84 25.62 -9.98
N GLY A 439 -11.84 26.75 -10.70
CA GLY A 439 -11.36 26.83 -12.08
C GLY A 439 -9.89 26.45 -12.23
N GLY A 440 -9.02 26.98 -11.37
CA GLY A 440 -7.58 26.65 -11.38
C GLY A 440 -7.31 25.16 -11.13
N ALA A 441 -8.03 24.56 -10.17
CA ALA A 441 -7.96 23.14 -9.89
C ALA A 441 -8.45 22.27 -11.06
N ILE A 442 -9.58 22.65 -11.68
CA ILE A 442 -10.13 21.97 -12.86
C ILE A 442 -9.14 21.99 -14.02
N SER A 443 -8.55 23.16 -14.31
CA SER A 443 -7.62 23.34 -15.43
C SER A 443 -6.36 22.49 -15.26
N ASN A 444 -5.74 22.53 -14.08
CA ASN A 444 -4.57 21.73 -13.77
C ASN A 444 -4.87 20.23 -13.93
N MET A 445 -5.98 19.75 -13.36
CA MET A 445 -6.33 18.33 -13.46
C MET A 445 -6.70 17.92 -14.89
N ALA A 446 -7.39 18.78 -15.65
CA ALA A 446 -7.76 18.51 -17.03
C ALA A 446 -6.52 18.34 -17.93
N VAL A 447 -5.52 19.22 -17.79
CA VAL A 447 -4.23 19.09 -18.51
C VAL A 447 -3.52 17.78 -18.13
N LEU A 448 -3.43 17.47 -16.84
CA LEU A 448 -2.82 16.22 -16.36
C LEU A 448 -3.54 14.96 -16.91
N THR A 449 -4.87 14.99 -17.06
CA THR A 449 -5.62 13.87 -17.64
C THR A 449 -5.34 13.63 -19.12
N LEU A 450 -4.83 14.65 -19.84
CA LEU A 450 -4.33 14.54 -21.21
C LEU A 450 -2.91 13.98 -21.28
N GLY A 451 -2.25 13.70 -20.14
CA GLY A 451 -0.85 13.26 -20.09
C GLY A 451 0.14 14.35 -20.48
N LYS A 452 -0.26 15.62 -20.35
CA LYS A 452 0.56 16.82 -20.59
C LYS A 452 1.08 17.37 -19.27
N THR A 453 2.17 18.13 -19.35
CA THR A 453 2.86 18.76 -18.22
C THR A 453 2.21 20.10 -17.88
N ILE A 454 1.90 20.33 -16.60
CA ILE A 454 1.38 21.62 -16.11
C ILE A 454 2.53 22.56 -15.73
N VAL A 455 2.58 23.74 -16.36
CA VAL A 455 3.55 24.78 -16.05
C VAL A 455 2.80 25.98 -15.45
N ASN A 456 2.66 26.02 -14.12
CA ASN A 456 1.98 27.13 -13.46
C ASN A 456 2.97 28.30 -13.34
N LEU A 457 2.72 29.36 -14.12
CA LEU A 457 3.64 30.47 -14.28
C LEU A 457 3.47 31.50 -13.15
N ASN A 458 4.60 31.97 -12.62
CA ASN A 458 4.61 33.00 -11.59
C ASN A 458 4.38 34.37 -12.22
N TYR A 459 3.15 34.87 -12.19
CA TYR A 459 2.81 36.19 -12.70
C TYR A 459 3.45 37.35 -11.92
N SER A 460 4.03 37.11 -10.74
CA SER A 460 4.68 38.16 -9.94
C SER A 460 6.19 38.22 -10.12
N SER A 461 6.80 37.42 -11.00
CA SER A 461 8.26 37.43 -11.23
C SER A 461 8.75 38.57 -12.11
N GLY A 462 7.84 39.36 -12.69
CA GLY A 462 8.16 40.38 -13.69
C GLY A 462 8.20 39.83 -15.12
N THR A 463 8.09 40.73 -16.09
CA THR A 463 7.91 40.43 -17.52
C THR A 463 9.06 39.61 -18.10
N GLN A 464 10.31 40.01 -17.87
CA GLN A 464 11.48 39.34 -18.45
C GLN A 464 11.62 37.89 -17.93
N SER A 465 11.48 37.68 -16.62
CA SER A 465 11.51 36.35 -16.03
C SER A 465 10.36 35.47 -16.55
N LEU A 466 9.18 36.05 -16.75
CA LEU A 466 8.03 35.32 -17.29
C LEU A 466 8.23 34.92 -18.76
N LYS A 467 8.75 35.82 -19.60
CA LYS A 467 9.14 35.52 -21.00
C LYS A 467 10.16 34.40 -21.05
N HIS A 468 11.22 34.50 -20.26
CA HIS A 468 12.26 33.48 -20.20
C HIS A 468 11.69 32.11 -19.78
N ALA A 469 10.78 32.08 -18.81
CA ALA A 469 10.11 30.86 -18.37
C ALA A 469 9.23 30.23 -19.46
N ILE A 470 8.54 31.05 -20.26
CA ILE A 470 7.72 30.60 -21.40
C ILE A 470 8.61 29.97 -22.48
N GLU A 471 9.72 30.63 -22.82
CA GLU A 471 10.67 30.17 -23.83
C GLU A 471 11.35 28.86 -23.43
N ILE A 472 11.96 28.80 -22.24
CA ILE A 472 12.73 27.62 -21.81
C ILE A 472 11.85 26.38 -21.58
N ALA A 473 10.58 26.58 -21.20
CA ALA A 473 9.61 25.49 -21.08
C ALA A 473 8.90 25.16 -22.40
N ASN A 474 9.23 25.83 -23.52
CA ASN A 474 8.61 25.64 -24.83
C ASN A 474 7.07 25.74 -24.78
N ILE A 475 6.56 26.82 -24.17
CA ILE A 475 5.12 27.03 -23.99
C ILE A 475 4.54 27.82 -25.16
N ASN A 476 3.64 27.18 -25.92
CA ASN A 476 2.91 27.83 -27.02
C ASN A 476 1.45 28.18 -26.65
N HIS A 477 0.91 27.54 -25.61
CA HIS A 477 -0.45 27.80 -25.12
C HIS A 477 -0.45 28.09 -23.62
N ILE A 478 -1.17 29.16 -23.24
CA ILE A 478 -1.40 29.52 -21.84
C ILE A 478 -2.89 29.52 -21.53
N ILE A 479 -3.27 28.78 -20.49
CA ILE A 479 -4.64 28.75 -19.98
C ILE A 479 -4.78 29.80 -18.87
N THR A 480 -5.78 30.66 -18.98
CA THR A 480 -6.04 31.73 -17.99
C THR A 480 -7.53 32.06 -17.87
N SER A 481 -7.84 32.92 -16.91
CA SER A 481 -9.18 33.51 -16.71
C SER A 481 -9.14 34.99 -17.07
N LYS A 482 -10.12 35.45 -17.85
CA LYS A 482 -10.24 36.87 -18.20
C LYS A 482 -10.38 37.74 -16.94
N GLN A 483 -11.20 37.30 -15.99
CA GLN A 483 -11.38 38.02 -14.72
C GLN A 483 -10.10 38.07 -13.90
N PHE A 484 -9.30 37.00 -13.94
CA PHE A 484 -8.04 36.96 -13.21
C PHE A 484 -6.99 37.92 -13.79
N ILE A 485 -6.81 37.93 -15.12
CA ILE A 485 -5.89 38.87 -15.79
C ILE A 485 -6.29 40.32 -15.51
N THR A 486 -7.59 40.66 -15.59
CA THR A 486 -8.06 42.02 -15.25
C THR A 486 -7.72 42.40 -13.80
N LYS A 487 -7.88 41.46 -12.85
CA LYS A 487 -7.52 41.70 -11.44
C LYS A 487 -6.01 41.81 -11.24
N LEU A 488 -5.20 41.06 -11.97
CA LEU A 488 -3.74 41.16 -11.93
C LEU A 488 -3.27 42.52 -12.44
N LYS A 489 -3.81 42.96 -13.59
CA LYS A 489 -3.51 44.29 -14.16
C LYS A 489 -3.88 45.42 -13.18
N ALA A 490 -5.05 45.33 -12.55
CA ALA A 490 -5.47 46.29 -11.51
C ALA A 490 -4.57 46.30 -10.26
N LYS A 491 -3.81 45.22 -10.02
CA LYS A 491 -2.83 45.10 -8.93
C LYS A 491 -1.40 45.46 -9.35
N GLY A 492 -1.22 45.96 -10.57
CA GLY A 492 0.09 46.36 -11.10
C GLY A 492 0.87 45.22 -11.76
N PHE A 493 0.26 44.06 -12.01
CA PHE A 493 0.87 42.98 -12.79
C PHE A 493 0.33 43.03 -14.22
N ASP A 494 0.97 43.80 -15.09
CA ASP A 494 0.67 43.79 -16.52
C ASP A 494 1.43 42.65 -17.21
N LEU A 495 0.70 41.78 -17.89
CA LEU A 495 1.23 40.57 -18.51
C LEU A 495 1.19 40.64 -20.04
N ASP A 496 0.64 41.72 -20.62
CA ASP A 496 0.41 41.81 -22.06
C ASP A 496 1.70 41.63 -22.86
N GLU A 497 2.78 42.29 -22.43
CA GLU A 497 4.10 42.16 -23.06
C GLU A 497 4.70 40.76 -22.88
N ALA A 498 4.51 40.13 -21.71
CA ALA A 498 5.08 38.81 -21.42
C ALA A 498 4.39 37.67 -22.17
N LEU A 499 3.13 37.88 -22.56
CA LEU A 499 2.27 36.89 -23.22
C LEU A 499 2.23 37.06 -24.74
N GLU A 500 2.98 38.04 -25.27
CA GLU A 500 3.09 38.27 -26.71
C GLU A 500 3.64 37.02 -27.42
N GLY A 501 3.01 36.64 -28.54
CA GLY A 501 3.39 35.45 -29.31
C GLY A 501 2.89 34.11 -28.76
N VAL A 502 2.17 34.10 -27.64
CA VAL A 502 1.61 32.87 -27.04
C VAL A 502 0.08 32.80 -27.24
N ASN A 503 -0.44 31.62 -27.55
CA ASN A 503 -1.88 31.41 -27.73
C ASN A 503 -2.59 31.36 -26.37
N ILE A 504 -3.45 32.34 -26.11
CA ILE A 504 -4.18 32.44 -24.84
C ILE A 504 -5.53 31.72 -24.93
N ILE A 505 -5.76 30.79 -24.01
CA ILE A 505 -7.02 30.06 -23.85
C ILE A 505 -7.76 30.60 -22.63
N ILE A 506 -8.91 31.24 -22.87
CA ILE A 506 -9.76 31.82 -21.83
C ILE A 506 -10.80 30.80 -21.33
N LEU A 507 -10.77 30.49 -20.02
CA LEU A 507 -11.63 29.47 -19.40
C LEU A 507 -13.12 29.79 -19.51
N GLU A 508 -13.50 31.06 -19.36
CA GLU A 508 -14.90 31.50 -19.42
C GLU A 508 -15.50 31.29 -20.81
N GLU A 509 -14.73 31.53 -21.87
CA GLU A 509 -15.17 31.34 -23.26
C GLU A 509 -15.37 29.86 -23.59
N LEU A 510 -14.49 29.00 -23.11
CA LEU A 510 -14.66 27.55 -23.25
C LEU A 510 -15.90 27.06 -22.52
N LYS A 511 -16.12 27.54 -21.29
CA LYS A 511 -17.31 27.19 -20.51
C LYS A 511 -18.60 27.64 -21.21
N ALA A 512 -18.61 28.84 -21.81
CA ALA A 512 -19.77 29.36 -22.54
C ALA A 512 -20.13 28.51 -23.77
N LYS A 513 -19.14 27.90 -24.43
CA LYS A 513 -19.35 27.01 -25.59
C LYS A 513 -19.84 25.61 -25.23
N MET A 514 -19.93 25.24 -23.95
CA MET A 514 -20.32 23.89 -23.52
C MET A 514 -21.85 23.71 -23.48
N SER A 515 -22.39 22.83 -24.31
CA SER A 515 -23.83 22.52 -24.34
C SER A 515 -24.31 21.85 -23.04
N LYS A 516 -25.52 22.21 -22.59
CA LYS A 516 -26.17 21.58 -21.41
C LYS A 516 -26.33 20.06 -21.59
N LEU A 517 -26.58 19.60 -22.81
CA LEU A 517 -26.69 18.17 -23.13
C LEU A 517 -25.37 17.43 -22.91
N SER A 518 -24.24 18.00 -23.33
CA SER A 518 -22.91 17.46 -23.08
C SER A 518 -22.59 17.41 -21.59
N GLN A 519 -22.98 18.44 -20.83
CA GLN A 519 -22.82 18.48 -19.38
C GLN A 519 -23.61 17.35 -18.70
N LEU A 520 -24.88 17.16 -19.07
CA LEU A 520 -25.72 16.10 -18.51
C LEU A 520 -25.20 14.71 -18.87
N GLY A 521 -24.84 14.49 -20.14
CA GLY A 521 -24.26 13.22 -20.60
C GLY A 521 -22.96 12.87 -19.87
N THR A 522 -22.06 13.85 -19.71
CA THR A 522 -20.81 13.67 -18.97
C THR A 522 -21.07 13.42 -17.49
N LEU A 523 -22.08 14.05 -16.89
CA LEU A 523 -22.49 13.79 -15.51
C LEU A 523 -23.01 12.36 -15.32
N LEU A 524 -23.79 11.84 -16.28
CA LEU A 524 -24.26 10.46 -16.25
C LEU A 524 -23.10 9.48 -16.38
N ILE A 525 -22.16 9.73 -17.31
CA ILE A 525 -20.91 8.97 -17.44
C ILE A 525 -20.14 8.97 -16.11
N ALA A 526 -19.95 10.15 -15.51
CA ALA A 526 -19.24 10.32 -14.25
C ALA A 526 -19.95 9.63 -13.07
N LYS A 527 -21.28 9.43 -13.12
CA LYS A 527 -22.06 8.72 -12.10
C LYS A 527 -22.09 7.21 -12.29
N ILE A 528 -22.36 6.74 -13.51
CA ILE A 528 -22.67 5.34 -13.80
C ILE A 528 -21.40 4.53 -14.01
N LEU A 529 -20.45 5.01 -14.82
CA LEU A 529 -19.30 4.19 -15.18
C LEU A 529 -18.36 3.94 -13.98
N PRO A 530 -17.83 2.71 -13.83
CA PRO A 530 -16.84 2.40 -12.82
C PRO A 530 -15.53 3.14 -13.11
N THR A 531 -14.75 3.39 -12.05
CA THR A 531 -13.48 4.12 -12.14
C THR A 531 -12.50 3.50 -13.13
N SER A 532 -12.46 2.17 -13.26
CA SER A 532 -11.60 1.46 -14.22
C SER A 532 -11.87 1.88 -15.66
N ILE A 533 -13.14 1.94 -16.06
CA ILE A 533 -13.57 2.34 -17.41
C ILE A 533 -13.32 3.84 -17.61
N LEU A 534 -13.68 4.68 -16.64
CA LEU A 534 -13.39 6.12 -16.71
C LEU A 534 -11.90 6.39 -16.90
N SER A 535 -11.05 5.60 -16.23
CA SER A 535 -9.60 5.73 -16.35
C SER A 535 -9.11 5.36 -17.74
N ILE A 536 -9.65 4.30 -18.35
CA ILE A 536 -9.31 3.88 -19.72
C ILE A 536 -9.75 4.92 -20.75
N LEU A 537 -10.95 5.49 -20.60
CA LEU A 537 -11.53 6.42 -21.58
C LEU A 537 -10.92 7.83 -21.50
N PHE A 538 -10.67 8.32 -20.29
CA PHE A 538 -10.36 9.73 -20.08
C PHE A 538 -8.95 10.01 -19.56
N ILE A 539 -8.19 9.01 -19.12
CA ILE A 539 -6.85 9.25 -18.57
C ILE A 539 -5.81 8.71 -19.55
N LYS A 540 -5.03 9.61 -20.17
CA LYS A 540 -3.93 9.20 -21.03
C LYS A 540 -2.90 8.40 -20.21
N LYS A 541 -2.42 7.30 -20.77
CA LYS A 541 -1.40 6.47 -20.12
C LYS A 541 -0.03 7.14 -20.25
N VAL A 542 0.57 7.46 -19.12
CA VAL A 542 1.94 7.99 -18.97
C VAL A 542 2.68 7.17 -17.91
N LYS A 543 4.01 7.23 -17.89
CA LYS A 543 4.82 6.60 -16.84
C LYS A 543 4.77 7.46 -15.58
N SER A 544 4.94 6.84 -14.41
CA SER A 544 5.01 7.57 -13.14
C SER A 544 6.25 8.46 -13.01
N THR A 545 7.28 8.20 -13.81
CA THR A 545 8.52 8.96 -13.87
C THR A 545 8.46 10.13 -14.85
N ASP A 546 7.41 10.23 -15.66
CA ASP A 546 7.25 11.36 -16.59
C ASP A 546 6.97 12.65 -15.80
N THR A 547 7.46 13.77 -16.30
CA THR A 547 7.29 15.11 -15.72
C THR A 547 5.81 15.47 -15.69
N ALA A 548 5.30 15.75 -14.49
CA ALA A 548 3.92 16.14 -14.26
C ALA A 548 3.77 17.67 -14.20
N SER A 549 4.75 18.34 -13.57
CA SER A 549 4.75 19.79 -13.45
C SER A 549 6.15 20.36 -13.62
N ILE A 550 6.22 21.57 -14.18
CA ILE A 550 7.42 22.41 -14.14
C ILE A 550 7.07 23.66 -13.34
N LEU A 551 7.89 23.97 -12.34
CA LEU A 551 7.75 25.18 -11.53
C LEU A 551 9.04 25.98 -11.60
N PHE A 552 8.93 27.30 -11.61
CA PHE A 552 10.09 28.19 -11.72
C PHE A 552 10.49 28.75 -10.37
N SER A 553 11.79 28.68 -10.07
CA SER A 553 12.40 29.42 -8.96
C SER A 553 13.20 30.60 -9.49
N SER A 554 13.38 31.64 -8.67
CA SER A 554 14.03 32.89 -9.08
C SER A 554 15.51 32.73 -9.46
N GLY A 555 16.17 31.63 -9.07
CA GLY A 555 17.59 31.38 -9.35
C GLY A 555 18.54 32.39 -8.68
N SER A 556 19.75 31.96 -8.30
CA SER A 556 20.78 32.88 -7.79
C SER A 556 21.45 33.72 -8.90
N GLU A 557 21.24 33.36 -10.16
CA GLU A 557 21.89 33.92 -11.35
C GLU A 557 20.97 34.89 -12.15
N GLY A 558 19.84 35.31 -11.58
CA GLY A 558 18.91 36.28 -12.17
C GLY A 558 17.89 35.69 -13.16
N ASN A 559 18.24 34.65 -13.90
CA ASN A 559 17.30 33.93 -14.79
C ASN A 559 16.56 32.79 -14.05
N PRO A 560 15.23 32.66 -14.21
CA PRO A 560 14.48 31.64 -13.52
C PRO A 560 14.80 30.24 -14.02
N LYS A 561 14.95 29.28 -13.09
CA LYS A 561 15.26 27.87 -13.39
C LYS A 561 14.00 27.03 -13.28
N GLY A 562 13.73 26.20 -14.30
CA GLY A 562 12.61 25.27 -14.32
C GLY A 562 12.93 24.00 -13.54
N ILE A 563 12.15 23.72 -12.49
CA ILE A 563 12.25 22.48 -11.71
C ILE A 563 11.21 21.50 -12.22
N GLU A 564 11.68 20.39 -12.80
CA GLU A 564 10.83 19.30 -13.28
C GLU A 564 10.42 18.37 -12.13
N LEU A 565 9.12 18.23 -11.93
CA LEU A 565 8.53 17.40 -10.89
C LEU A 565 7.74 16.26 -11.54
N SER A 566 8.21 15.03 -11.37
CA SER A 566 7.52 13.85 -11.90
C SER A 566 6.24 13.52 -11.13
N HIS A 567 5.38 12.70 -11.73
CA HIS A 567 4.20 12.18 -11.03
C HIS A 567 4.55 11.48 -9.72
N VAL A 568 5.66 10.71 -9.68
CA VAL A 568 6.09 9.98 -8.48
C VAL A 568 6.61 10.92 -7.39
N ASN A 569 7.25 12.04 -7.73
CA ASN A 569 7.67 13.05 -6.73
C ASN A 569 6.44 13.61 -6.00
N ILE A 570 5.47 14.13 -6.75
CA ILE A 570 4.27 14.77 -6.20
C ILE A 570 3.41 13.76 -5.43
N MET A 571 3.19 12.56 -5.99
CA MET A 571 2.43 11.52 -5.31
C MET A 571 3.11 11.04 -4.03
N GLY A 572 4.44 10.90 -4.03
CA GLY A 572 5.21 10.54 -2.85
C GLY A 572 5.05 11.57 -1.73
N ASN A 573 5.22 12.85 -2.06
CA ASN A 573 5.08 13.93 -1.07
C ASN A 573 3.65 14.03 -0.54
N ILE A 574 2.63 13.91 -1.40
CA ILE A 574 1.22 13.87 -0.97
C ILE A 574 0.94 12.75 0.05
N LYS A 575 1.48 11.55 -0.17
CA LYS A 575 1.30 10.42 0.78
C LYS A 575 2.04 10.63 2.10
N GLN A 576 3.21 11.26 2.06
CA GLN A 576 3.95 11.64 3.27
C GLN A 576 3.19 12.71 4.05
N ILE A 577 2.71 13.76 3.38
CA ILE A 577 1.86 14.81 3.97
C ILE A 577 0.60 14.18 4.59
N ALA A 578 -0.08 13.26 3.90
CA ALA A 578 -1.27 12.60 4.45
C ALA A 578 -0.98 11.84 5.76
N THR A 579 0.21 11.27 5.87
CA THR A 579 0.64 10.56 7.09
C THR A 579 0.85 11.55 8.24
N VAL A 580 1.48 12.70 7.98
CA VAL A 580 1.74 13.78 8.95
C VAL A 580 0.43 14.46 9.39
N LEU A 581 -0.44 14.82 8.46
CA LEU A 581 -1.67 15.57 8.74
C LEU A 581 -2.78 14.70 9.39
N ASN A 582 -2.70 13.37 9.19
CA ASN A 582 -3.70 12.38 9.61
C ASN A 582 -5.14 12.85 9.35
N PRO A 583 -5.53 13.14 8.09
CA PRO A 583 -6.78 13.84 7.79
C PRO A 583 -7.99 13.04 8.27
N THR A 584 -9.01 13.72 8.76
CA THR A 584 -10.27 13.18 9.29
C THR A 584 -11.42 13.40 8.31
N GLU A 585 -12.59 12.81 8.59
CA GLU A 585 -13.79 13.02 7.76
C GLU A 585 -14.38 14.43 7.93
N GLN A 586 -14.03 15.10 9.03
CA GLN A 586 -14.46 16.46 9.36
C GLN A 586 -13.55 17.52 8.73
N ASP A 587 -12.42 17.12 8.15
CA ASP A 587 -11.45 18.09 7.67
C ASP A 587 -11.92 18.83 6.42
N VAL A 588 -11.77 20.15 6.47
CA VAL A 588 -11.94 21.05 5.34
C VAL A 588 -10.73 21.99 5.31
N MET A 589 -10.04 22.01 4.17
CA MET A 589 -8.84 22.80 3.97
C MET A 589 -9.17 24.19 3.41
N LEU A 590 -8.50 25.23 3.90
CA LEU A 590 -8.45 26.53 3.23
C LEU A 590 -7.34 26.53 2.18
N GLY A 591 -7.72 26.64 0.90
CA GLY A 591 -6.80 26.78 -0.22
C GLY A 591 -6.56 28.25 -0.53
N THR A 592 -5.55 28.86 0.08
CA THR A 592 -5.25 30.31 -0.06
C THR A 592 -3.94 30.57 -0.79
N LEU A 593 -3.04 29.58 -0.79
CA LEU A 593 -1.71 29.71 -1.38
C LEU A 593 -1.78 29.72 -2.91
N PRO A 594 -0.96 30.55 -3.61
CA PRO A 594 -0.96 30.60 -5.06
C PRO A 594 -0.55 29.27 -5.72
N ILE A 595 -1.28 28.85 -6.76
CA ILE A 595 -1.05 27.57 -7.46
C ILE A 595 0.30 27.53 -8.21
N PHE A 596 0.87 28.68 -8.60
CA PHE A 596 2.20 28.71 -9.24
C PHE A 596 3.35 28.42 -8.27
N HIS A 597 3.10 28.46 -6.96
CA HIS A 597 4.10 28.09 -5.96
C HIS A 597 3.93 26.61 -5.60
N SER A 598 5.02 25.88 -5.44
CA SER A 598 5.01 24.43 -5.14
C SER A 598 4.18 24.10 -3.87
N PHE A 599 4.25 24.96 -2.85
CA PHE A 599 3.41 24.89 -1.66
C PHE A 599 1.90 24.97 -1.97
N GLY A 600 1.48 25.89 -2.83
CA GLY A 600 0.07 26.01 -3.23
C GLY A 600 -0.38 24.91 -4.19
N LEU A 601 0.47 24.50 -5.14
CA LEU A 601 0.18 23.42 -6.07
C LEU A 601 0.02 22.09 -5.35
N THR A 602 1.06 21.62 -4.65
CA THR A 602 1.03 20.28 -4.05
C THR A 602 0.14 20.24 -2.83
N VAL A 603 0.27 21.18 -1.89
CA VAL A 603 -0.40 21.07 -0.57
C VAL A 603 -1.81 21.62 -0.60
N SER A 604 -2.04 22.77 -1.23
CA SER A 604 -3.37 23.40 -1.24
C SER A 604 -4.26 22.98 -2.42
N THR A 605 -3.71 22.37 -3.48
CA THR A 605 -4.49 22.01 -4.68
C THR A 605 -4.51 20.50 -4.92
N LEU A 606 -3.35 19.85 -5.09
CA LEU A 606 -3.31 18.44 -5.49
C LEU A 606 -3.56 17.48 -4.32
N PHE A 607 -2.98 17.73 -3.15
CA PHE A 607 -3.21 16.95 -1.92
C PHE A 607 -4.71 16.78 -1.60
N PRO A 608 -5.52 17.86 -1.46
CA PRO A 608 -6.93 17.70 -1.11
C PRO A 608 -7.72 16.91 -2.16
N LEU A 609 -7.40 17.09 -3.44
CA LEU A 609 -8.04 16.37 -4.54
C LEU A 609 -7.67 14.87 -4.56
N ILE A 610 -6.45 14.51 -4.15
CA ILE A 610 -5.94 13.14 -4.18
C ILE A 610 -6.25 12.39 -2.88
N GLU A 611 -6.34 13.06 -1.74
CA GLU A 611 -6.70 12.45 -0.45
C GLU A 611 -8.19 12.63 -0.09
N SER A 612 -9.00 13.16 -1.02
CA SER A 612 -10.42 13.45 -0.81
C SER A 612 -10.69 14.34 0.40
N VAL A 613 -9.84 15.34 0.66
CA VAL A 613 -10.07 16.37 1.66
C VAL A 613 -10.75 17.54 0.97
N PRO A 614 -11.99 17.93 1.35
CA PRO A 614 -12.63 19.12 0.81
C PRO A 614 -11.73 20.35 0.94
N VAL A 615 -11.68 21.17 -0.11
CA VAL A 615 -10.90 22.42 -0.10
C VAL A 615 -11.78 23.62 -0.46
N VAL A 616 -11.61 24.72 0.26
CA VAL A 616 -12.32 25.97 0.01
C VAL A 616 -11.29 27.03 -0.38
N CYS A 617 -11.39 27.50 -1.61
CA CYS A 617 -10.36 28.31 -2.23
C CYS A 617 -10.66 29.82 -2.11
N HIS A 618 -9.60 30.59 -1.84
CA HIS A 618 -9.61 32.03 -1.97
C HIS A 618 -8.47 32.47 -2.90
N PRO A 619 -8.75 33.15 -4.03
CA PRO A 619 -7.74 33.56 -5.00
C PRO A 619 -6.68 34.51 -4.45
N ASP A 620 -7.07 35.36 -3.49
CA ASP A 620 -6.20 36.39 -2.94
C ASP A 620 -5.77 36.02 -1.51
N PRO A 621 -4.51 35.63 -1.28
CA PRO A 621 -4.03 35.26 0.05
C PRO A 621 -3.96 36.46 1.03
N THR A 622 -3.98 37.70 0.50
CA THR A 622 -3.87 38.92 1.31
C THR A 622 -5.21 39.37 1.90
N ASP A 623 -6.33 38.90 1.35
CA ASP A 623 -7.68 39.16 1.86
C ASP A 623 -8.01 38.24 3.05
N GLY A 624 -7.38 38.53 4.20
CA GLY A 624 -7.58 37.77 5.43
C GLY A 624 -9.03 37.73 5.90
N TYR A 625 -9.83 38.76 5.62
CA TYR A 625 -11.24 38.80 6.05
C TYR A 625 -12.12 37.90 5.18
N GLY A 626 -11.92 37.90 3.85
CA GLY A 626 -12.57 36.95 2.95
C GLY A 626 -12.24 35.50 3.29
N ILE A 627 -10.96 35.22 3.60
CA ILE A 627 -10.50 33.89 4.03
C ILE A 627 -11.16 33.48 5.36
N ALA A 628 -11.20 34.37 6.35
CA ALA A 628 -11.84 34.10 7.63
C ALA A 628 -13.35 33.83 7.50
N LYS A 629 -14.06 34.56 6.61
CA LYS A 629 -15.46 34.27 6.30
C LYS A 629 -15.67 32.88 5.71
N LEU A 630 -14.79 32.45 4.80
CA LEU A 630 -14.83 31.10 4.25
C LEU A 630 -14.55 30.04 5.32
N SER A 631 -13.58 30.30 6.20
CA SER A 631 -13.28 29.44 7.35
C SER A 631 -14.51 29.20 8.19
N LEU A 632 -15.24 30.27 8.54
CA LEU A 632 -16.47 30.16 9.31
C LEU A 632 -17.60 29.46 8.53
N LYS A 633 -17.83 29.85 7.27
CA LYS A 633 -18.93 29.30 6.45
C LYS A 633 -18.81 27.77 6.29
N TYR A 634 -17.60 27.27 6.08
CA TYR A 634 -17.37 25.85 5.78
C TYR A 634 -16.74 25.07 6.94
N ASN A 635 -16.64 25.67 8.13
CA ASN A 635 -15.99 25.08 9.30
C ASN A 635 -14.59 24.54 8.98
N ALA A 636 -13.76 25.37 8.35
CA ALA A 636 -12.43 24.92 7.95
C ALA A 636 -11.58 24.52 9.15
N THR A 637 -10.80 23.45 8.98
CA THR A 637 -10.00 22.82 10.03
C THR A 637 -8.51 22.91 9.76
N LEU A 638 -8.10 23.06 8.50
CA LEU A 638 -6.71 23.14 8.07
C LEU A 638 -6.42 24.47 7.37
N LEU A 639 -5.40 25.18 7.84
CA LEU A 639 -4.90 26.40 7.20
C LEU A 639 -3.38 26.30 6.99
N PHE A 640 -2.97 26.57 5.76
CA PHE A 640 -1.58 26.68 5.35
C PHE A 640 -1.34 28.09 4.83
N ALA A 641 -0.33 28.77 5.35
CA ALA A 641 0.01 30.13 4.90
C ALA A 641 1.49 30.40 5.14
N THR A 642 1.99 31.54 4.66
CA THR A 642 3.33 32.03 5.02
C THR A 642 3.25 32.91 6.27
N ALA A 643 4.38 33.19 6.92
CA ALA A 643 4.43 34.07 8.09
C ALA A 643 3.89 35.48 7.79
N THR A 644 4.11 35.97 6.58
CA THR A 644 3.63 37.24 6.03
C THR A 644 2.10 37.27 6.00
N PHE A 645 1.46 36.20 5.51
CA PHE A 645 0.00 36.12 5.51
C PHE A 645 -0.57 35.98 6.92
N TYR A 646 0.05 35.17 7.79
CA TYR A 646 -0.36 35.10 9.19
C TYR A 646 -0.25 36.46 9.90
N ARG A 647 0.76 37.28 9.57
CA ARG A 647 0.87 38.66 10.06
C ARG A 647 -0.36 39.49 9.67
N LEU A 648 -0.77 39.44 8.40
CA LEU A 648 -1.93 40.16 7.90
C LEU A 648 -3.20 39.72 8.63
N TYR A 649 -3.37 38.41 8.84
CA TYR A 649 -4.54 37.86 9.52
C TYR A 649 -4.57 38.28 11.00
N ALA A 650 -3.45 38.15 11.69
CA ALA A 650 -3.31 38.49 13.10
C ALA A 650 -3.52 39.98 13.38
N ARG A 651 -3.12 40.86 12.45
CA ARG A 651 -3.30 42.32 12.59
C ARG A 651 -4.67 42.82 12.15
N ASN A 652 -5.39 42.07 11.32
CA ASN A 652 -6.68 42.51 10.80
C ASN A 652 -7.78 42.48 11.89
N LYS A 653 -8.20 43.65 12.37
CA LYS A 653 -9.22 43.80 13.42
C LYS A 653 -10.62 43.34 13.01
N LYS A 654 -10.90 43.17 11.70
CA LYS A 654 -12.20 42.67 11.21
C LYS A 654 -12.37 41.17 11.43
N ILE A 655 -11.27 40.43 11.65
CA ILE A 655 -11.31 38.98 11.85
C ILE A 655 -11.64 38.69 13.32
N ASN A 656 -12.87 38.21 13.55
CA ASN A 656 -13.31 37.74 14.85
C ASN A 656 -12.67 36.37 15.16
N PRO A 657 -12.20 36.10 16.40
CA PRO A 657 -11.59 34.82 16.75
C PRO A 657 -12.44 33.59 16.45
N LEU A 658 -13.76 33.69 16.53
CA LEU A 658 -14.69 32.61 16.20
C LEU A 658 -14.58 32.15 14.74
N MET A 659 -14.10 33.00 13.82
CA MET A 659 -13.93 32.63 12.42
C MET A 659 -12.85 31.56 12.21
N PHE A 660 -11.90 31.45 13.13
CA PHE A 660 -10.82 30.46 13.12
C PHE A 660 -10.96 29.41 14.22
N GLU A 661 -12.08 29.37 14.95
CA GLU A 661 -12.30 28.47 16.08
C GLU A 661 -12.09 26.99 15.71
N LYS A 662 -12.61 26.56 14.54
CA LYS A 662 -12.55 25.16 14.07
C LYS A 662 -11.21 24.74 13.50
N LEU A 663 -10.25 25.66 13.32
CA LEU A 663 -8.90 25.29 12.88
C LEU A 663 -8.25 24.39 13.92
N ARG A 664 -7.95 23.15 13.55
CA ARG A 664 -7.19 22.21 14.38
C ARG A 664 -5.70 22.21 14.02
N MET A 665 -5.37 22.61 12.79
CA MET A 665 -4.00 22.63 12.31
C MET A 665 -3.73 23.89 11.49
N VAL A 666 -2.72 24.63 11.93
CA VAL A 666 -2.28 25.89 11.32
C VAL A 666 -0.78 25.74 11.06
N ILE A 667 -0.37 25.69 9.80
CA ILE A 667 1.02 25.45 9.41
C ILE A 667 1.56 26.65 8.64
N ALA A 668 2.73 27.13 9.05
CA ALA A 668 3.54 28.09 8.32
C ALA A 668 4.63 27.39 7.52
N GLY A 669 4.90 27.90 6.31
CA GLY A 669 6.00 27.42 5.48
C GLY A 669 6.44 28.49 4.48
N ALA A 670 7.42 28.13 3.64
CA ALA A 670 8.07 28.98 2.63
C ALA A 670 8.94 30.14 3.16
N GLU A 671 8.80 30.52 4.44
CA GLU A 671 9.65 31.52 5.10
C GLU A 671 9.76 31.23 6.60
N LYS A 672 10.78 31.82 7.25
CA LYS A 672 10.96 31.71 8.70
C LYS A 672 9.78 32.33 9.44
N LEU A 673 9.24 31.63 10.44
CA LEU A 673 8.18 32.16 11.31
C LEU A 673 8.80 33.02 12.44
N PRO A 674 8.55 34.34 12.48
CA PRO A 674 8.97 35.17 13.60
C PRO A 674 8.14 34.84 14.86
N LYS A 675 8.80 34.75 16.02
CA LYS A 675 8.16 34.44 17.31
C LYS A 675 7.00 35.37 17.63
N GLU A 676 7.18 36.67 17.39
CA GLU A 676 6.14 37.71 17.61
C GLU A 676 4.85 37.42 16.84
N ILE A 677 4.94 36.89 15.62
CA ILE A 677 3.76 36.55 14.81
C ILE A 677 3.07 35.31 15.36
N ALA A 678 3.85 34.30 15.75
CA ALA A 678 3.32 33.08 16.37
C ALA A 678 2.59 33.39 17.69
N GLU A 679 3.19 34.22 18.54
CA GLU A 679 2.61 34.67 19.81
C GLU A 679 1.36 35.52 19.60
N LEU A 680 1.40 36.47 18.65
CA LEU A 680 0.23 37.30 18.33
C LEU A 680 -0.93 36.46 17.79
N PHE A 681 -0.65 35.51 16.90
CA PHE A 681 -1.70 34.63 16.34
C PHE A 681 -2.29 33.72 17.43
N LYS A 682 -1.45 33.19 18.33
CA LYS A 682 -1.90 32.40 19.48
C LYS A 682 -2.73 33.24 20.45
N TYR A 683 -2.31 34.46 20.78
CA TYR A 683 -3.06 35.36 21.64
C TYR A 683 -4.43 35.73 21.04
N ARG A 684 -4.48 36.04 19.75
CA ARG A 684 -5.70 36.45 19.05
C ARG A 684 -6.69 35.32 18.82
N PHE A 685 -6.21 34.13 18.48
CA PHE A 685 -7.04 33.04 17.94
C PHE A 685 -6.97 31.74 18.75
N GLY A 686 -6.10 31.65 19.76
CA GLY A 686 -5.88 30.42 20.53
C GLY A 686 -5.22 29.31 19.74
N LYS A 687 -4.59 29.61 18.60
CA LYS A 687 -4.00 28.63 17.68
C LYS A 687 -2.48 28.72 17.66
N THR A 688 -1.82 27.59 17.91
CA THR A 688 -0.37 27.45 17.72
C THR A 688 -0.08 27.24 16.24
N ILE A 689 0.84 28.03 15.69
CA ILE A 689 1.34 27.85 14.32
C ILE A 689 2.46 26.80 14.36
N LEU A 690 2.29 25.73 13.61
CA LEU A 690 3.31 24.71 13.33
C LEU A 690 4.20 25.20 12.17
N GLU A 691 5.44 24.74 12.11
CA GLU A 691 6.43 25.12 11.12
C GLU A 691 6.72 23.94 10.19
N GLY A 692 6.58 24.18 8.89
CA GLY A 692 7.01 23.30 7.81
C GLY A 692 8.24 23.88 7.12
N TYR A 693 9.19 23.01 6.78
CA TYR A 693 10.34 23.34 5.95
C TYR A 693 10.29 22.55 4.64
N GLY A 694 10.76 23.18 3.58
CA GLY A 694 10.67 22.62 2.26
C GLY A 694 11.15 23.56 1.15
N THR A 695 11.50 22.95 0.03
CA THR A 695 11.84 23.67 -1.22
C THR A 695 11.13 23.00 -2.39
N THR A 696 11.03 23.69 -3.52
CA THR A 696 10.37 23.14 -4.73
C THR A 696 10.98 21.82 -5.18
N GLU A 697 12.30 21.65 -5.04
CA GLU A 697 13.07 20.44 -5.35
C GLU A 697 12.68 19.24 -4.46
N THR A 698 12.17 19.48 -3.25
CA THR A 698 11.65 18.45 -2.33
C THR A 698 10.15 18.16 -2.49
N THR A 699 9.48 18.93 -3.36
CA THR A 699 8.13 18.73 -3.92
C THR A 699 6.87 18.85 -3.01
N PRO A 700 6.68 19.84 -2.14
CA PRO A 700 7.64 20.80 -1.59
C PRO A 700 8.00 20.50 -0.14
N VAL A 701 7.34 19.58 0.54
CA VAL A 701 7.46 19.43 2.00
C VAL A 701 8.60 18.47 2.34
N ALA A 702 9.60 18.94 3.08
CA ALA A 702 10.70 18.11 3.56
C ALA A 702 10.49 17.69 5.02
N SER A 703 10.05 18.61 5.88
CA SER A 703 9.77 18.34 7.29
C SER A 703 8.68 19.27 7.83
N CYS A 704 8.05 18.85 8.93
CA CYS A 704 7.09 19.65 9.67
C CYS A 704 7.14 19.22 11.14
N ASN A 705 7.09 20.16 12.08
CA ASN A 705 6.87 19.81 13.47
C ASN A 705 5.42 19.32 13.67
N ILE A 706 5.24 18.40 14.61
CA ILE A 706 3.96 17.75 14.89
C ILE A 706 3.69 17.76 16.39
N TYR A 707 2.44 17.60 16.76
CA TYR A 707 2.06 17.32 18.15
C TYR A 707 2.52 15.91 18.56
N ASP A 708 2.85 15.73 19.85
CA ASP A 708 3.29 14.44 20.40
C ASP A 708 2.19 13.36 20.32
N ALA A 709 0.93 13.78 20.41
CA ALA A 709 -0.24 12.95 20.19
C ALA A 709 -1.20 13.65 19.23
N ILE A 710 -1.85 12.85 18.38
CA ILE A 710 -2.98 13.32 17.57
C ILE A 710 -4.24 12.96 18.37
N ASP A 711 -4.91 13.97 18.93
CA ASP A 711 -6.12 13.80 19.74
C ASP A 711 -7.28 13.15 18.97
#